data_AF-A0A2I9D0J9-F1
#
_entry.id   AF-A0A2I9D0J9-F1
#
_cell.length_a   1.000
_cell.length_b   1.000
_cell.length_c   1.000
_cell.angle_alpha   90.00
_cell.angle_beta   90.00
_cell.angle_gamma   90.00
#
_symmetry.space_group_name_H-M   'P 1'
#
loop_
_entity.id
_entity.type
_entity.pdbx_description
1 polymer ?
#
loop_
_entity_poly.entity_id
_entity_poly.type
_entity_poly.pdbx_seq_one_letter_code
_entity_poly.pdbx_strand_id
1 'polypeptide(L)'
;MSAPVTPARPSPSGQEDRFTYKFGQEGITFDDVLLLPRHSTVLPHEVSVETQLTRRVRLNIPFVSAAMDTVTETGMAVAMAREGGIGVIHKNMAVDAQAEMVRKVKRSESGMIVDPITLPPTATVGEADRLMAEYRISGVPITDPSGRLLGIITNRDMRFIDDLATPVADVMTREDLVTVPVGTTLEEAQAIFKRTRIEKLLVTDEAGFLKGLITIKDLAKRVKYPRAAKDDLGRLRVAAAIGVGADLMDRAGALVAAGADVLVLDSAHGHSQGILNALTRVKESFDVDVIAGNVATRGGARDLIAAGADAVKVGIGPGCFAAGTRVLMAGGYYKNIEDVRVGDRVLNMHGQPVTVVNSWCTGIREVIAVRHVHAPRETLVTPDHRYWVGDLSTVSAASVSSRGYARSLAQPTRLGESKLRWKAVGEAGGDVFLMPRQLDFEWPGTLEINLGDFAVRQGQLERRYQTQIRESYDLGYLFGTFLGDGHAFINHNGSETRTGSEVGRVDWYFSHEEGEIADKLSAVVERVTGVRPARKDDGNLIRLYLYSLPWARLLAGFGKKQHKQLPHAYLVNHPEYLKGLKDGLIDSDGYVAADGRQCFVNTSRELLELFGLLCHLIDGSLPNMHVEPGNLGGLQGVRGELLDSYRARLNVSHAARQLPNYSVVKPLSRRELNLSVPVYDIEVDCPTHSFIADNAVVHNSICTTRVVTGVGVPQITAIFEASEVALEAGIPVIADGGIKQTGDVPKAIAAGASAVMMGSMLAGTDEAPGEVVLRDGRRYKSYRGMGSLGAMDQGSSDRYFQTGSRKFVPEGIEGIIAYRGTAGEVLYQFVGGLRSSMGYCGAPDLQTLRDTAQFVRITGASLIESHPHGVTITKEAPNYGGK
;
A
#
# COMPACT_ATOMS: atom_id res chain seq x y z
N MET A 1 41.17 -14.25 -29.30
CA MET A 1 41.72 -14.60 -27.97
C MET A 1 40.54 -14.76 -27.04
N SER A 2 40.33 -15.97 -26.55
CA SER A 2 39.18 -16.40 -25.74
C SER A 2 39.13 -15.63 -24.42
N ALA A 3 38.03 -14.89 -24.21
CA ALA A 3 37.75 -14.15 -22.99
C ALA A 3 37.61 -15.11 -21.79
N PRO A 4 38.00 -14.70 -20.57
CA PRO A 4 37.89 -15.56 -19.40
C PRO A 4 36.42 -15.72 -19.02
N VAL A 5 35.89 -16.92 -19.22
CA VAL A 5 34.63 -17.36 -18.63
C VAL A 5 34.91 -17.69 -17.17
N THR A 6 34.33 -16.90 -16.26
CA THR A 6 34.27 -17.21 -14.81
C THR A 6 32.83 -17.02 -14.33
N PRO A 7 32.38 -17.83 -13.36
CA PRO A 7 31.29 -18.77 -13.55
C PRO A 7 29.93 -18.09 -13.37
N ALA A 8 28.93 -18.57 -14.11
CA ALA A 8 27.54 -18.43 -13.70
C ALA A 8 27.40 -18.92 -12.24
N ARG A 9 26.56 -18.27 -11.42
CA ARG A 9 26.16 -18.82 -10.11
C ARG A 9 25.89 -20.31 -10.30
N PRO A 10 26.42 -21.18 -9.43
CA PRO A 10 26.37 -22.62 -9.65
C PRO A 10 24.93 -23.01 -9.93
N SER A 11 24.69 -23.65 -11.07
CA SER A 11 23.58 -24.59 -11.15
C SER A 11 23.77 -25.58 -9.99
N PRO A 12 22.71 -26.14 -9.38
CA PRO A 12 22.85 -27.07 -8.27
C PRO A 12 23.63 -28.31 -8.73
N SER A 13 24.95 -28.21 -8.62
CA SER A 13 25.95 -29.18 -9.06
C SER A 13 26.95 -29.47 -7.94
N GLY A 14 26.75 -28.87 -6.76
CA GLY A 14 27.27 -29.33 -5.48
C GLY A 14 26.12 -29.47 -4.49
N GLN A 15 26.27 -30.32 -3.48
CA GLN A 15 25.32 -30.54 -2.39
C GLN A 15 25.12 -29.29 -1.49
N GLU A 16 24.77 -28.13 -2.06
CA GLU A 16 24.08 -27.09 -1.31
C GLU A 16 22.61 -27.51 -1.19
N ASP A 17 22.09 -27.48 0.04
CA ASP A 17 20.69 -27.78 0.31
C ASP A 17 19.79 -26.88 -0.55
N ARG A 18 18.99 -27.51 -1.42
CA ARG A 18 18.00 -26.82 -2.27
C ARG A 18 17.07 -25.93 -1.44
N PHE A 19 16.85 -26.24 -0.16
CA PHE A 19 16.10 -25.40 0.77
C PHE A 19 16.85 -24.11 1.07
N THR A 20 18.13 -24.16 1.43
CA THR A 20 18.97 -22.96 1.64
C THR A 20 19.09 -22.11 0.37
N TYR A 21 19.21 -22.72 -0.81
CA TYR A 21 19.17 -21.96 -2.07
C TYR A 21 17.83 -21.22 -2.29
N LYS A 22 16.71 -21.84 -1.89
CA LYS A 22 15.36 -21.27 -2.05
C LYS A 22 14.98 -20.23 -0.99
N PHE A 23 15.46 -20.39 0.24
CA PHE A 23 14.99 -19.64 1.41
C PHE A 23 16.11 -18.92 2.19
N GLY A 24 17.38 -19.12 1.83
CA GLY A 24 18.53 -18.58 2.55
C GLY A 24 18.87 -17.12 2.26
N GLN A 25 18.09 -16.45 1.39
CA GLN A 25 18.27 -15.02 1.12
C GLN A 25 17.35 -14.17 1.99
N GLU A 26 17.95 -13.29 2.78
CA GLU A 26 17.25 -12.27 3.57
C GLU A 26 17.17 -10.97 2.76
N GLY A 27 15.99 -10.35 2.72
CA GLY A 27 15.77 -9.07 2.03
C GLY A 27 15.51 -7.93 3.01
N ILE A 28 15.99 -6.74 2.68
CA ILE A 28 15.96 -5.52 3.50
C ILE A 28 15.33 -4.38 2.69
N THR A 29 14.52 -3.55 3.34
CA THR A 29 13.93 -2.33 2.76
C THR A 29 14.34 -1.06 3.54
N PHE A 30 13.86 0.11 3.10
CA PHE A 30 14.28 1.42 3.65
C PHE A 30 14.07 1.56 5.16
N ASP A 31 13.00 0.99 5.70
CA ASP A 31 12.62 1.09 7.11
C ASP A 31 13.44 0.15 8.02
N ASP A 32 14.17 -0.81 7.45
CA ASP A 32 14.98 -1.78 8.20
C ASP A 32 16.40 -1.28 8.49
N VAL A 33 16.77 -0.09 7.97
CA VAL A 33 18.13 0.45 8.08
C VAL A 33 18.15 1.95 8.37
N LEU A 34 19.21 2.38 9.06
CA LEU A 34 19.63 3.78 9.16
C LEU A 34 21.03 3.96 8.56
N LEU A 35 21.35 5.19 8.14
CA LEU A 35 22.71 5.57 7.79
C LEU A 35 23.50 5.87 9.05
N LEU A 36 24.69 5.29 9.17
CA LEU A 36 25.62 5.55 10.26
C LEU A 36 26.32 6.90 10.03
N PRO A 37 26.24 7.87 10.97
CA PRO A 37 27.00 9.11 10.87
C PRO A 37 28.51 8.85 10.83
N ARG A 38 29.26 9.73 10.15
CA ARG A 38 30.71 9.65 10.02
C ARG A 38 31.35 11.02 10.27
N HIS A 39 32.67 11.02 10.45
CA HIS A 39 33.44 12.27 10.50
C HIS A 39 33.21 13.06 9.20
N SER A 40 32.83 14.33 9.34
CA SER A 40 32.50 15.20 8.22
C SER A 40 33.30 16.49 8.29
N THR A 41 33.91 16.86 7.16
CA THR A 41 34.59 18.14 6.95
C THR A 41 33.82 19.02 5.96
N VAL A 42 32.58 18.66 5.64
CA VAL A 42 31.75 19.34 4.63
C VAL A 42 30.39 19.68 5.21
N LEU A 43 29.90 20.88 4.91
CA LEU A 43 28.59 21.34 5.36
C LEU A 43 27.52 21.02 4.30
N PRO A 44 26.24 20.79 4.70
CA PRO A 44 25.17 20.44 3.76
C PRO A 44 24.97 21.40 2.57
N HIS A 45 25.32 22.68 2.70
CA HIS A 45 25.18 23.63 1.60
C HIS A 45 26.33 23.57 0.58
N GLU A 46 27.46 22.97 0.96
CA GLU A 46 28.69 22.84 0.16
C GLU A 46 28.69 21.56 -0.70
N VAL A 47 27.88 20.56 -0.32
CA VAL A 47 27.87 19.27 -1.03
C VAL A 47 27.22 19.35 -2.41
N SER A 48 27.75 18.58 -3.35
CA SER A 48 27.20 18.39 -4.69
C SER A 48 26.20 17.24 -4.73
N VAL A 49 25.00 17.52 -5.25
CA VAL A 49 23.96 16.51 -5.48
C VAL A 49 23.80 16.17 -6.97
N GLU A 50 24.77 16.58 -7.79
CA GLU A 50 24.80 16.24 -9.21
C GLU A 50 24.97 14.73 -9.39
N THR A 51 24.34 14.18 -10.42
CA THR A 51 24.40 12.74 -10.68
C THR A 51 24.49 12.42 -12.17
N GLN A 52 25.08 11.26 -12.45
CA GLN A 52 25.08 10.64 -13.76
C GLN A 52 23.85 9.73 -13.85
N LEU A 53 22.84 10.12 -14.64
CA LEU A 53 21.58 9.38 -14.79
C LEU A 53 21.74 8.19 -15.73
N THR A 54 22.41 8.41 -16.86
CA THR A 54 22.74 7.41 -17.89
C THR A 54 24.18 7.59 -18.32
N ARG A 55 24.70 6.79 -19.25
CA ARG A 55 26.07 6.94 -19.77
C ARG A 55 26.42 8.37 -20.21
N ARG A 56 25.51 9.09 -20.88
CA ARG A 56 25.76 10.46 -21.39
C ARG A 56 25.01 11.55 -20.64
N VAL A 57 23.89 11.25 -19.97
CA VAL A 57 23.04 12.28 -19.37
C VAL A 57 23.36 12.51 -17.90
N ARG A 58 23.69 13.77 -17.57
CA ARG A 58 23.86 14.28 -16.21
C ARG A 58 22.66 15.10 -15.77
N LEU A 59 22.36 15.03 -14.47
CA LEU A 59 21.34 15.82 -13.80
C LEU A 59 21.97 16.61 -12.64
N ASN A 60 21.34 17.73 -12.29
CA ASN A 60 21.78 18.60 -11.21
C ASN A 60 21.20 18.20 -9.85
N ILE A 61 20.17 17.35 -9.84
CA ILE A 61 19.62 16.66 -8.66
C ILE A 61 19.25 15.22 -9.05
N PRO A 62 19.28 14.23 -8.13
CA PRO A 62 19.13 12.82 -8.47
C PRO A 62 17.66 12.37 -8.51
N PHE A 63 16.78 13.18 -9.12
CA PHE A 63 15.33 12.96 -9.12
C PHE A 63 14.76 12.78 -10.52
N VAL A 64 13.99 11.72 -10.67
CA VAL A 64 13.27 11.35 -11.89
C VAL A 64 11.78 11.24 -11.57
N SER A 65 10.88 11.83 -12.35
CA SER A 65 9.44 11.60 -12.18
C SER A 65 8.98 10.35 -12.94
N ALA A 66 8.12 9.54 -12.30
CA ALA A 66 7.71 8.24 -12.84
C ALA A 66 6.87 8.37 -14.13
N ALA A 67 7.04 7.41 -15.04
CA ALA A 67 6.34 7.32 -16.32
C ALA A 67 4.88 6.86 -16.16
N MET A 68 4.06 7.67 -15.52
CA MET A 68 2.67 7.36 -15.20
C MET A 68 1.74 8.48 -15.67
N ASP A 69 0.55 8.10 -16.15
CA ASP A 69 -0.48 9.01 -16.64
C ASP A 69 -1.13 9.88 -15.55
N THR A 70 -0.81 9.62 -14.28
CA THR A 70 -1.17 10.44 -13.11
C THR A 70 0.04 11.12 -12.47
N VAL A 71 1.21 11.10 -13.13
CA VAL A 71 2.44 11.71 -12.61
C VAL A 71 3.12 12.62 -13.63
N THR A 72 3.40 12.15 -14.85
CA THR A 72 4.31 12.87 -15.75
C THR A 72 3.76 13.08 -17.16
N GLU A 73 3.29 14.31 -17.40
CA GLU A 73 3.11 14.90 -18.73
C GLU A 73 4.03 16.13 -18.90
N THR A 74 3.75 16.97 -19.91
CA THR A 74 4.56 18.17 -20.23
C THR A 74 4.80 19.07 -19.02
N GLY A 75 3.77 19.32 -18.20
CA GLY A 75 3.86 20.20 -17.02
C GLY A 75 4.89 19.71 -16.01
N MET A 76 4.73 18.48 -15.53
CA MET A 76 5.67 17.84 -14.61
C MET A 76 7.08 17.74 -15.21
N ALA A 77 7.23 17.36 -16.48
CA ALA A 77 8.55 17.24 -17.11
C ALA A 77 9.30 18.59 -17.16
N VAL A 78 8.61 19.68 -17.48
CA VAL A 78 9.17 21.04 -17.42
C VAL A 78 9.57 21.41 -16.00
N ALA A 79 8.73 21.11 -15.00
CA ALA A 79 9.02 21.42 -13.60
C ALA A 79 10.24 20.65 -13.08
N MET A 80 10.29 19.33 -13.32
CA MET A 80 11.43 18.48 -12.97
C MET A 80 12.73 19.00 -13.60
N ALA A 81 12.70 19.29 -14.91
CA ALA A 81 13.88 19.79 -15.62
C ALA A 81 14.35 21.16 -15.10
N ARG A 82 13.43 22.07 -14.75
CA ARG A 82 13.77 23.38 -14.17
C ARG A 82 14.47 23.28 -12.82
N GLU A 83 14.04 22.35 -11.97
CA GLU A 83 14.66 22.15 -10.66
C GLU A 83 16.00 21.40 -10.75
N GLY A 84 16.26 20.74 -11.89
CA GLY A 84 17.52 20.06 -12.18
C GLY A 84 17.42 18.55 -12.30
N GLY A 85 16.21 18.00 -12.20
CA GLY A 85 15.92 16.58 -12.44
C GLY A 85 15.50 16.33 -13.88
N ILE A 86 14.75 15.26 -14.10
CA ILE A 86 14.15 14.95 -15.41
C ILE A 86 12.78 14.29 -15.24
N GLY A 87 11.84 14.59 -16.14
CA GLY A 87 10.56 13.88 -16.19
C GLY A 87 10.50 12.85 -17.30
N VAL A 88 9.90 11.70 -17.04
CA VAL A 88 9.64 10.65 -18.03
C VAL A 88 8.19 10.72 -18.51
N ILE A 89 7.95 11.21 -19.72
CA ILE A 89 6.60 11.25 -20.32
C ILE A 89 6.08 9.82 -20.52
N HIS A 90 4.91 9.50 -19.96
CA HIS A 90 4.31 8.17 -20.06
C HIS A 90 3.89 7.81 -21.50
N LYS A 91 3.68 6.52 -21.76
CA LYS A 91 3.36 5.99 -23.10
C LYS A 91 1.88 5.67 -23.35
N ASN A 92 1.01 5.81 -22.35
CA ASN A 92 -0.46 5.60 -22.45
C ASN A 92 -1.14 6.70 -23.32
N MET A 93 -0.70 6.84 -24.56
CA MET A 93 -1.19 7.75 -25.58
C MET A 93 -0.62 7.38 -26.96
N ALA A 94 -1.17 7.98 -28.02
CA ALA A 94 -0.64 7.85 -29.38
C ALA A 94 0.82 8.36 -29.50
N VAL A 95 1.58 7.78 -30.43
CA VAL A 95 2.99 8.13 -30.68
C VAL A 95 3.18 9.62 -30.91
N ASP A 96 2.38 10.21 -31.81
CA ASP A 96 2.48 11.63 -32.13
C ASP A 96 2.16 12.55 -30.96
N ALA A 97 1.20 12.15 -30.10
CA ALA A 97 0.84 12.90 -28.91
C ALA A 97 2.00 12.91 -27.89
N GLN A 98 2.66 11.76 -27.70
CA GLN A 98 3.81 11.65 -26.80
C GLN A 98 5.00 12.46 -27.34
N ALA A 99 5.28 12.35 -28.65
CA ALA A 99 6.31 13.13 -29.32
C ALA A 99 6.04 14.64 -29.23
N GLU A 100 4.77 15.06 -29.32
CA GLU A 100 4.40 16.46 -29.18
C GLU A 100 4.61 16.99 -27.75
N MET A 101 4.35 16.18 -26.72
CA MET A 101 4.70 16.53 -25.35
C MET A 101 6.22 16.73 -25.18
N VAL A 102 7.04 15.84 -25.77
CA VAL A 102 8.50 16.00 -25.80
C VAL A 102 8.88 17.32 -26.47
N ARG A 103 8.35 17.62 -27.66
CA ARG A 103 8.62 18.90 -28.36
C ARG A 103 8.25 20.10 -27.50
N LYS A 104 7.11 20.07 -26.80
CA LYS A 104 6.68 21.15 -25.89
C LYS A 104 7.67 21.35 -24.74
N VAL A 105 8.24 20.28 -24.17
CA VAL A 105 9.29 20.40 -23.15
C VAL A 105 10.57 21.01 -23.76
N LYS A 106 11.04 20.50 -24.90
CA LYS A 106 12.25 21.00 -25.57
C LYS A 106 12.12 22.47 -26.01
N ARG A 107 10.91 22.93 -26.33
CA ARG A 107 10.61 24.33 -26.72
C ARG A 107 10.32 25.24 -25.51
N SER A 108 10.13 24.70 -24.31
CA SER A 108 9.72 25.49 -23.14
C SER A 108 10.79 26.47 -22.69
N GLU A 109 12.05 26.11 -22.83
CA GLU A 109 13.21 26.99 -22.68
C GLU A 109 14.26 26.57 -23.70
N SER A 110 14.86 27.54 -24.37
CA SER A 110 16.05 27.33 -25.17
C SER A 110 17.01 28.49 -24.90
N GLY A 111 18.31 28.23 -24.84
CA GLY A 111 19.30 29.31 -24.84
C GLY A 111 19.24 30.13 -26.13
N MET A 112 18.93 29.44 -27.23
CA MET A 112 18.68 30.00 -28.55
C MET A 112 17.62 29.14 -29.24
N ILE A 113 16.55 29.74 -29.75
CA ILE A 113 15.58 29.03 -30.59
C ILE A 113 16.25 28.80 -31.95
N VAL A 114 16.60 27.56 -32.24
CA VAL A 114 17.14 27.13 -33.54
C VAL A 114 15.96 26.96 -34.48
N ASP A 115 16.04 27.53 -35.68
CA ASP A 115 14.96 27.52 -36.69
C ASP A 115 13.64 28.14 -36.18
N PRO A 116 13.64 29.47 -35.88
CA PRO A 116 12.44 30.15 -35.40
C PRO A 116 11.36 30.17 -36.49
N ILE A 117 10.10 30.06 -36.08
CA ILE A 117 8.96 30.19 -37.01
C ILE A 117 9.00 31.57 -37.64
N THR A 118 8.96 31.63 -38.98
CA THR A 118 8.99 32.88 -39.74
C THR A 118 7.73 33.06 -40.58
N LEU A 119 7.53 34.28 -41.08
CA LEU A 119 6.51 34.60 -42.07
C LEU A 119 7.14 35.27 -43.30
N PRO A 120 6.55 35.09 -44.50
CA PRO A 120 6.93 35.88 -45.66
C PRO A 120 6.43 37.33 -45.50
N PRO A 121 7.05 38.31 -46.19
CA PRO A 121 6.61 39.71 -46.16
C PRO A 121 5.17 39.91 -46.67
N THR A 122 4.68 39.00 -47.51
CA THR A 122 3.33 39.02 -48.08
C THR A 122 2.26 38.47 -47.14
N ALA A 123 2.62 37.87 -46.01
CA ALA A 123 1.64 37.42 -45.02
C ALA A 123 0.85 38.61 -44.46
N THR A 124 -0.36 38.37 -44.00
CA THR A 124 -1.23 39.40 -43.41
C THR A 124 -1.01 39.53 -41.90
N VAL A 125 -1.34 40.70 -41.33
CA VAL A 125 -1.31 40.91 -39.87
C VAL A 125 -2.20 39.91 -39.14
N GLY A 126 -3.35 39.53 -39.70
CA GLY A 126 -4.23 38.50 -39.14
C GLY A 126 -3.64 37.08 -39.18
N GLU A 127 -2.72 36.77 -40.09
CA GLU A 127 -1.93 35.52 -40.06
C GLU A 127 -0.85 35.58 -38.98
N ALA A 128 -0.16 36.73 -38.86
CA ALA A 128 0.83 36.94 -37.82
C ALA A 128 0.22 36.85 -36.41
N ASP A 129 -0.96 37.46 -36.19
CA ASP A 129 -1.69 37.42 -34.91
C ASP A 129 -2.14 35.99 -34.57
N ARG A 130 -2.72 35.26 -35.52
CA ARG A 130 -3.09 33.84 -35.33
C ARG A 130 -1.88 32.99 -34.97
N LEU A 131 -0.77 33.16 -35.69
CA LEU A 131 0.47 32.41 -35.44
C LEU A 131 1.05 32.77 -34.06
N MET A 132 1.08 34.04 -33.69
CA MET A 132 1.52 34.47 -32.36
C MET A 132 0.63 33.93 -31.23
N ALA A 133 -0.69 33.88 -31.43
CA ALA A 133 -1.64 33.31 -30.48
C ALA A 133 -1.50 31.78 -30.35
N GLU A 134 -1.38 31.07 -31.48
CA GLU A 134 -1.23 29.62 -31.56
C GLU A 134 0.05 29.16 -30.86
N TYR A 135 1.18 29.77 -31.22
CA TYR A 135 2.50 29.40 -30.68
C TYR A 135 2.86 30.14 -29.39
N ARG A 136 2.00 31.06 -28.91
CA ARG A 136 2.19 31.90 -27.71
C ARG A 136 3.53 32.64 -27.71
N ILE A 137 3.94 33.14 -28.87
CA ILE A 137 5.15 33.94 -29.07
C ILE A 137 4.77 35.41 -29.26
N SER A 138 5.60 36.34 -28.77
CA SER A 138 5.30 37.79 -28.82
C SER A 138 5.90 38.50 -30.03
N GLY A 139 6.38 37.75 -31.01
CA GLY A 139 6.93 38.29 -32.25
C GLY A 139 7.54 37.22 -33.15
N VAL A 140 7.53 37.51 -34.46
CA VAL A 140 7.81 36.59 -35.55
C VAL A 140 8.81 37.25 -36.50
N PRO A 141 9.98 36.64 -36.74
CA PRO A 141 10.92 37.10 -37.76
C PRO A 141 10.32 36.98 -39.16
N ILE A 142 10.61 37.94 -40.03
CA ILE A 142 10.16 37.98 -41.41
C ILE A 142 11.33 37.65 -42.32
N THR A 143 11.16 36.66 -43.19
CA THR A 143 12.22 36.20 -44.08
C THR A 143 11.74 36.14 -45.53
N ASP A 144 12.68 36.27 -46.47
CA ASP A 144 12.42 35.95 -47.86
C ASP A 144 12.36 34.42 -48.08
N PRO A 145 11.98 33.94 -49.28
CA PRO A 145 11.93 32.50 -49.59
C PRO A 145 13.29 31.78 -49.49
N SER A 146 14.41 32.50 -49.48
CA SER A 146 15.75 31.95 -49.29
C SER A 146 16.16 31.83 -47.81
N GLY A 147 15.35 32.37 -46.89
CA GLY A 147 15.62 32.40 -45.45
C GLY A 147 16.40 33.62 -44.98
N ARG A 148 16.57 34.64 -45.84
CA ARG A 148 17.27 35.88 -45.49
C ARG A 148 16.38 36.75 -44.61
N LEU A 149 16.92 37.30 -43.53
CA LEU A 149 16.17 38.12 -42.58
C LEU A 149 15.81 39.48 -43.21
N LEU A 150 14.51 39.81 -43.23
CA LEU A 150 13.97 41.07 -43.74
C LEU A 150 13.47 41.99 -42.63
N GLY A 151 13.03 41.44 -41.49
CA GLY A 151 12.43 42.20 -40.41
C GLY A 151 11.91 41.36 -39.26
N ILE A 152 11.20 41.99 -38.34
CA ILE A 152 10.45 41.31 -37.27
C ILE A 152 9.13 42.04 -37.03
N ILE A 153 8.05 41.29 -36.82
CA ILE A 153 6.78 41.82 -36.34
C ILE A 153 6.54 41.37 -34.90
N THR A 154 6.04 42.25 -34.04
CA THR A 154 5.78 41.98 -32.62
C THR A 154 4.39 42.43 -32.21
N ASN A 155 3.94 41.99 -31.03
CA ASN A 155 2.67 42.45 -30.45
C ASN A 155 2.57 43.97 -30.32
N ARG A 156 3.69 44.69 -30.21
CA ARG A 156 3.70 46.16 -30.15
C ARG A 156 3.35 46.77 -31.50
N ASP A 157 3.85 46.18 -32.57
CA ASP A 157 3.68 46.69 -33.94
C ASP A 157 2.23 46.50 -34.41
N MET A 158 1.58 45.43 -33.97
CA MET A 158 0.17 45.14 -34.31
C MET A 158 -0.86 45.92 -33.48
N ARG A 159 -0.47 46.49 -32.32
CA ARG A 159 -1.42 47.01 -31.32
C ARG A 159 -2.30 48.17 -31.82
N PHE A 160 -1.89 48.83 -32.88
CA PHE A 160 -2.56 50.00 -33.46
C PHE A 160 -3.03 49.74 -34.90
N ILE A 161 -3.12 48.48 -35.32
CA ILE A 161 -3.58 48.10 -36.66
C ILE A 161 -5.01 47.59 -36.56
N ASP A 162 -5.94 48.33 -37.18
CA ASP A 162 -7.36 47.95 -37.21
C ASP A 162 -7.68 46.97 -38.35
N ASP A 163 -6.96 47.05 -39.47
CA ASP A 163 -7.17 46.18 -40.64
C ASP A 163 -6.21 44.96 -40.63
N LEU A 164 -6.77 43.80 -40.30
CA LEU A 164 -6.04 42.53 -40.25
C LEU A 164 -5.60 42.01 -41.63
N ALA A 165 -6.12 42.56 -42.74
CA ALA A 165 -5.70 42.20 -44.09
C ALA A 165 -4.40 42.91 -44.52
N THR A 166 -3.92 43.88 -43.75
CA THR A 166 -2.67 44.61 -44.02
C THR A 166 -1.49 43.63 -44.16
N PRO A 167 -0.66 43.74 -45.22
CA PRO A 167 0.57 42.97 -45.34
C PRO A 167 1.58 43.27 -44.23
N VAL A 168 2.24 42.24 -43.72
CA VAL A 168 3.25 42.33 -42.66
C VAL A 168 4.43 43.20 -43.07
N ALA A 169 4.81 43.21 -44.35
CA ALA A 169 5.87 44.07 -44.88
C ALA A 169 5.66 45.56 -44.58
N ASP A 170 4.41 46.02 -44.53
CA ASP A 170 4.08 47.42 -44.36
C ASP A 170 4.25 47.90 -42.91
N VAL A 171 4.24 46.96 -41.97
CA VAL A 171 4.17 47.25 -40.53
C VAL A 171 5.29 46.62 -39.70
N MET A 172 6.05 45.70 -40.26
CA MET A 172 7.20 45.10 -39.59
C MET A 172 8.32 46.11 -39.32
N THR A 173 9.08 45.89 -38.25
CA THR A 173 10.35 46.58 -38.03
C THR A 173 11.36 46.09 -39.06
N ARG A 174 11.89 47.01 -39.88
CA ARG A 174 12.84 46.71 -40.98
C ARG A 174 14.20 47.41 -40.82
N GLU A 175 14.23 48.52 -40.10
CA GLU A 175 15.45 49.32 -39.84
C GLU A 175 15.91 49.11 -38.39
N ASP A 176 17.20 49.33 -38.13
CA ASP A 176 17.84 49.15 -36.81
C ASP A 176 17.61 47.77 -36.16
N LEU A 177 17.50 46.72 -36.99
CA LEU A 177 17.40 45.34 -36.52
C LEU A 177 18.65 44.96 -35.73
N VAL A 178 18.48 44.78 -34.44
CA VAL A 178 19.56 44.30 -33.57
C VAL A 178 19.72 42.79 -33.79
N THR A 179 20.79 42.44 -34.50
CA THR A 179 21.19 41.06 -34.80
C THR A 179 22.49 40.70 -34.10
N VAL A 180 22.73 39.39 -33.93
CA VAL A 180 23.96 38.84 -33.35
C VAL A 180 24.44 37.65 -34.17
N PRO A 181 25.76 37.39 -34.25
CA PRO A 181 26.29 36.25 -34.99
C PRO A 181 25.98 34.91 -34.31
N VAL A 182 25.98 33.83 -35.08
CA VAL A 182 25.96 32.45 -34.54
C VAL A 182 27.14 32.26 -33.59
N GLY A 183 26.88 31.65 -32.43
CA GLY A 183 27.89 31.46 -31.37
C GLY A 183 27.90 32.55 -30.29
N THR A 184 27.05 33.58 -30.42
CA THR A 184 26.86 34.59 -29.36
C THR A 184 26.47 33.93 -28.05
N THR A 185 27.23 34.22 -27.00
CA THR A 185 26.99 33.68 -25.65
C THR A 185 25.78 34.34 -25.01
N LEU A 186 25.20 33.66 -24.01
CA LEU A 186 24.06 34.22 -23.27
C LEU A 186 24.45 35.48 -22.49
N GLU A 187 25.68 35.56 -22.00
CA GLU A 187 26.22 36.71 -21.27
C GLU A 187 26.35 37.93 -22.20
N GLU A 188 26.84 37.74 -23.42
CA GLU A 188 26.85 38.77 -24.46
C GLU A 188 25.43 39.20 -24.85
N ALA A 189 24.52 38.23 -25.06
CA ALA A 189 23.11 38.52 -25.34
C ALA A 189 22.48 39.34 -24.21
N GLN A 190 22.78 39.04 -22.94
CA GLN A 190 22.29 39.80 -21.79
C GLN A 190 22.80 41.24 -21.78
N ALA A 191 24.07 41.46 -22.10
CA ALA A 191 24.65 42.80 -22.22
C ALA A 191 23.97 43.60 -23.34
N ILE A 192 23.67 42.94 -24.46
CA ILE A 192 22.97 43.57 -25.58
C ILE A 192 21.54 43.93 -25.18
N PHE A 193 20.78 43.02 -24.57
CA PHE A 193 19.42 43.32 -24.08
C PHE A 193 19.37 44.51 -23.12
N LYS A 194 20.35 44.62 -22.20
CA LYS A 194 20.45 45.77 -21.28
C LYS A 194 20.68 47.09 -22.01
N ARG A 195 21.50 47.07 -23.08
CA ARG A 195 21.85 48.26 -23.86
C ARG A 195 20.74 48.68 -24.82
N THR A 196 20.11 47.74 -25.51
CA THR A 196 19.18 48.03 -26.62
C THR A 196 17.72 48.08 -26.19
N ARG A 197 17.37 47.60 -24.98
CA ARG A 197 16.00 47.56 -24.43
C ARG A 197 14.98 46.85 -25.33
N ILE A 198 15.43 45.89 -26.13
CA ILE A 198 14.59 45.00 -26.93
C ILE A 198 14.29 43.71 -26.15
N GLU A 199 13.28 42.94 -26.58
CA GLU A 199 12.92 41.67 -25.95
C GLU A 199 13.41 40.43 -26.72
N LYS A 200 13.85 40.63 -27.97
CA LYS A 200 14.21 39.59 -28.94
C LYS A 200 15.52 39.95 -29.63
N LEU A 201 16.43 39.00 -29.73
CA LEU A 201 17.72 39.11 -30.42
C LEU A 201 17.74 38.10 -31.57
N LEU A 202 17.85 38.59 -32.80
CA LEU A 202 17.86 37.78 -34.00
C LEU A 202 19.27 37.28 -34.27
N VAL A 203 19.45 35.97 -34.45
CA VAL A 203 20.76 35.37 -34.68
C VAL A 203 20.91 35.11 -36.18
N THR A 204 21.92 35.72 -36.81
CA THR A 204 22.18 35.59 -38.25
C THR A 204 23.57 35.03 -38.53
N ASP A 205 23.75 34.39 -39.68
CA ASP A 205 25.09 34.11 -40.21
C ASP A 205 25.70 35.35 -40.89
N GLU A 206 26.94 35.23 -41.35
CA GLU A 206 27.67 36.30 -42.04
C GLU A 206 26.98 36.76 -43.34
N ALA A 207 26.17 35.90 -43.96
CA ALA A 207 25.44 36.21 -45.18
C ALA A 207 24.05 36.82 -44.92
N GLY A 208 23.67 37.01 -43.65
CA GLY A 208 22.41 37.64 -43.23
C GLY A 208 21.21 36.69 -43.24
N PHE A 209 21.43 35.37 -43.28
CA PHE A 209 20.37 34.39 -43.12
C PHE A 209 20.03 34.21 -41.64
N LEU A 210 18.75 34.10 -41.33
CA LEU A 210 18.28 33.86 -39.97
C LEU A 210 18.65 32.43 -39.56
N LYS A 211 19.39 32.28 -38.46
CA LYS A 211 19.79 30.98 -37.88
C LYS A 211 19.14 30.72 -36.53
N GLY A 212 18.70 31.76 -35.82
CA GLY A 212 18.09 31.59 -34.53
C GLY A 212 17.46 32.85 -33.94
N LEU A 213 16.88 32.69 -32.75
CA LEU A 213 16.28 33.77 -31.97
C LEU A 213 16.55 33.57 -30.48
N ILE A 214 17.03 34.60 -29.79
CA ILE A 214 17.21 34.62 -28.33
C ILE A 214 16.15 35.56 -27.73
N THR A 215 15.53 35.18 -26.61
CA THR A 215 14.52 36.02 -25.94
C THR A 215 14.95 36.43 -24.53
N ILE A 216 14.55 37.63 -24.09
CA ILE A 216 14.79 38.08 -22.72
C ILE A 216 14.11 37.18 -21.67
N LYS A 217 13.01 36.53 -22.06
CA LYS A 217 12.26 35.59 -21.22
C LYS A 217 13.11 34.37 -20.86
N ASP A 218 13.93 33.87 -21.79
CA ASP A 218 14.80 32.71 -21.53
C ASP A 218 15.97 33.05 -20.60
N LEU A 219 16.51 34.27 -20.69
CA LEU A 219 17.47 34.81 -19.71
C LEU A 219 16.87 34.94 -18.31
N ALA A 220 15.65 35.49 -18.20
CA ALA A 220 14.97 35.62 -16.90
C ALA A 220 14.71 34.25 -16.25
N LYS A 221 14.35 33.24 -17.03
CA LYS A 221 14.18 31.86 -16.55
C LYS A 221 15.50 31.24 -16.06
N ARG A 222 16.63 31.50 -16.71
CA ARG A 222 17.95 31.02 -16.25
C ARG A 222 18.32 31.57 -14.87
N VAL A 223 18.00 32.84 -14.60
CA VAL A 223 18.18 33.44 -13.27
C VAL A 223 17.24 32.79 -12.25
N LYS A 224 15.99 32.51 -12.64
CA LYS A 224 15.00 31.87 -11.77
C LYS A 224 15.34 30.41 -11.45
N TYR A 225 15.84 29.67 -12.44
CA TYR A 225 16.13 28.23 -12.36
C TYR A 225 17.61 27.96 -12.70
N PRO A 226 18.54 28.35 -11.82
CA PRO A 226 19.98 28.25 -12.09
C PRO A 226 20.48 26.81 -12.18
N ARG A 227 19.73 25.86 -11.61
CA ARG A 227 20.03 24.42 -11.62
C ARG A 227 19.25 23.65 -12.67
N ALA A 228 18.63 24.31 -13.65
CA ALA A 228 17.86 23.62 -14.67
C ALA A 228 18.72 22.61 -15.45
N ALA A 229 18.23 21.38 -15.59
CA ALA A 229 18.83 20.33 -16.39
C ALA A 229 18.58 20.64 -17.87
N LYS A 230 19.65 21.01 -18.57
CA LYS A 230 19.62 21.42 -19.98
C LYS A 230 20.55 20.54 -20.83
N ASP A 231 20.19 20.36 -22.09
CA ASP A 231 21.05 19.78 -23.11
C ASP A 231 22.08 20.81 -23.62
N ASP A 232 22.95 20.38 -24.52
CA ASP A 232 24.04 21.20 -25.04
C ASP A 232 23.55 22.39 -25.89
N LEU A 233 22.28 22.37 -26.33
CA LEU A 233 21.61 23.47 -27.02
C LEU A 233 20.89 24.42 -26.04
N GLY A 234 21.01 24.18 -24.74
CA GLY A 234 20.36 24.96 -23.69
C GLY A 234 18.86 24.69 -23.55
N ARG A 235 18.36 23.59 -24.10
CA ARG A 235 16.95 23.17 -23.98
C ARG A 235 16.75 22.30 -22.76
N LEU A 236 15.58 22.36 -22.12
CA LEU A 236 15.28 21.48 -20.99
C LEU A 236 15.41 20.00 -21.38
N ARG A 237 15.97 19.19 -20.47
CA ARG A 237 16.06 17.73 -20.67
C ARG A 237 14.72 17.05 -20.42
N VAL A 238 14.41 16.02 -21.19
CA VAL A 238 13.19 15.23 -21.06
C VAL A 238 13.44 13.78 -21.46
N ALA A 239 12.81 12.86 -20.73
CA ALA A 239 12.79 11.45 -21.05
C ALA A 239 11.39 11.02 -21.49
N ALA A 240 11.30 9.90 -22.21
CA ALA A 240 10.01 9.36 -22.64
C ALA A 240 9.99 7.83 -22.54
N ALA A 241 8.88 7.29 -22.03
CA ALA A 241 8.71 5.85 -21.90
C ALA A 241 8.37 5.19 -23.23
N ILE A 242 8.90 3.99 -23.45
CA ILE A 242 8.60 3.10 -24.56
C ILE A 242 8.22 1.72 -24.02
N GLY A 243 7.35 1.02 -24.75
CA GLY A 243 6.91 -0.34 -24.44
C GLY A 243 7.68 -1.38 -25.26
N VAL A 244 7.10 -2.57 -25.41
CA VAL A 244 7.60 -3.59 -26.35
C VAL A 244 6.54 -4.04 -27.36
N GLY A 245 5.51 -3.21 -27.53
CA GLY A 245 4.46 -3.40 -28.52
C GLY A 245 4.98 -3.30 -29.95
N ALA A 246 4.08 -3.56 -30.91
CA ALA A 246 4.38 -3.49 -32.33
C ALA A 246 4.84 -2.10 -32.79
N ASP A 247 4.43 -1.05 -32.09
CA ASP A 247 4.76 0.35 -32.36
C ASP A 247 6.12 0.80 -31.78
N LEU A 248 6.91 -0.12 -31.18
CA LEU A 248 8.19 0.19 -30.52
C LEU A 248 9.11 1.07 -31.37
N MET A 249 9.39 0.65 -32.62
CA MET A 249 10.36 1.35 -33.47
C MET A 249 9.83 2.70 -33.95
N ASP A 250 8.56 2.76 -34.32
CA ASP A 250 7.91 4.01 -34.75
C ASP A 250 7.89 5.02 -33.60
N ARG A 251 7.54 4.56 -32.39
CA ARG A 251 7.54 5.37 -31.17
C ARG A 251 8.93 5.84 -30.81
N ALA A 252 9.91 4.95 -30.76
CA ALA A 252 11.29 5.32 -30.45
C ALA A 252 11.83 6.34 -31.47
N GLY A 253 11.63 6.10 -32.77
CA GLY A 253 12.03 7.03 -33.83
C GLY A 253 11.37 8.40 -33.72
N ALA A 254 10.07 8.46 -33.48
CA ALA A 254 9.33 9.71 -33.31
C ALA A 254 9.79 10.51 -32.09
N LEU A 255 10.07 9.83 -30.96
CA LEU A 255 10.55 10.46 -29.73
C LEU A 255 11.98 10.99 -29.87
N VAL A 256 12.86 10.23 -30.53
CA VAL A 256 14.24 10.68 -30.85
C VAL A 256 14.18 11.89 -31.78
N ALA A 257 13.36 11.84 -32.83
CA ALA A 257 13.16 12.98 -33.74
C ALA A 257 12.56 14.21 -33.04
N ALA A 258 11.70 14.01 -32.04
CA ALA A 258 11.18 15.08 -31.19
C ALA A 258 12.22 15.68 -30.23
N GLY A 259 13.38 15.02 -30.06
CA GLY A 259 14.49 15.46 -29.23
C GLY A 259 14.45 14.96 -27.80
N ALA A 260 13.84 13.79 -27.54
CA ALA A 260 13.94 13.13 -26.24
C ALA A 260 15.42 12.81 -25.92
N ASP A 261 15.87 13.18 -24.72
CA ASP A 261 17.26 12.99 -24.28
C ASP A 261 17.53 11.54 -23.85
N VAL A 262 16.50 10.86 -23.34
CA VAL A 262 16.57 9.49 -22.85
C VAL A 262 15.26 8.76 -23.16
N LEU A 263 15.36 7.51 -23.63
CA LEU A 263 14.22 6.60 -23.71
C LEU A 263 14.18 5.67 -22.50
N VAL A 264 12.99 5.37 -21.99
CA VAL A 264 12.81 4.47 -20.84
C VAL A 264 12.00 3.25 -21.27
N LEU A 265 12.68 2.12 -21.44
CA LEU A 265 12.04 0.84 -21.71
C LEU A 265 11.47 0.29 -20.41
N ASP A 266 10.16 0.47 -20.22
CA ASP A 266 9.46 0.28 -18.94
C ASP A 266 8.55 -0.96 -18.99
N SER A 267 8.96 -2.01 -18.27
CA SER A 267 8.26 -3.30 -18.14
C SER A 267 8.10 -3.71 -16.68
N ALA A 268 7.06 -4.48 -16.37
CA ALA A 268 6.95 -5.14 -15.06
C ALA A 268 8.06 -6.18 -14.84
N HIS A 269 8.55 -6.82 -15.91
CA HIS A 269 9.66 -7.77 -15.86
C HIS A 269 10.69 -7.48 -16.97
N GLY A 270 11.65 -6.62 -16.64
CA GLY A 270 12.73 -6.19 -17.54
C GLY A 270 13.70 -7.30 -17.94
N HIS A 271 13.73 -8.42 -17.21
CA HIS A 271 14.62 -9.55 -17.49
C HIS A 271 14.00 -10.61 -18.43
N SER A 272 12.95 -10.25 -19.18
CA SER A 272 12.41 -11.12 -20.22
C SER A 272 13.15 -10.95 -21.56
N GLN A 273 13.23 -12.03 -22.34
CA GLN A 273 13.95 -12.01 -23.63
C GLN A 273 13.38 -10.98 -24.61
N GLY A 274 12.06 -10.72 -24.56
CA GLY A 274 11.42 -9.68 -25.37
C GLY A 274 11.96 -8.28 -25.09
N ILE A 275 12.19 -7.95 -23.80
CA ILE A 275 12.80 -6.67 -23.40
C ILE A 275 14.25 -6.60 -23.87
N LEU A 276 15.04 -7.66 -23.68
CA LEU A 276 16.44 -7.69 -24.12
C LEU A 276 16.57 -7.46 -25.63
N ASN A 277 15.75 -8.16 -26.43
CA ASN A 277 15.74 -8.00 -27.88
C ASN A 277 15.28 -6.60 -28.31
N ALA A 278 14.24 -6.06 -27.64
CA ALA A 278 13.75 -4.71 -27.91
C ALA A 278 14.83 -3.66 -27.62
N LEU A 279 15.52 -3.78 -26.49
CA LEU A 279 16.61 -2.91 -26.10
C LEU A 279 17.73 -2.91 -27.14
N THR A 280 18.20 -4.10 -27.55
CA THR A 280 19.24 -4.23 -28.59
C THR A 280 18.80 -3.58 -29.90
N ARG A 281 17.58 -3.84 -30.37
CA ARG A 281 17.04 -3.24 -31.61
C ARG A 281 16.98 -1.71 -31.56
N VAL A 282 16.54 -1.14 -30.43
CA VAL A 282 16.49 0.33 -30.25
C VAL A 282 17.91 0.91 -30.25
N LYS A 283 18.85 0.28 -29.53
CA LYS A 283 20.26 0.72 -29.46
C LYS A 283 21.00 0.60 -30.80
N GLU A 284 20.66 -0.38 -31.64
CA GLU A 284 21.22 -0.53 -32.98
C GLU A 284 20.67 0.51 -33.97
N SER A 285 19.43 0.96 -33.77
CA SER A 285 18.71 1.82 -34.72
C SER A 285 18.82 3.31 -34.42
N PHE A 286 18.98 3.68 -33.15
CA PHE A 286 18.92 5.07 -32.71
C PHE A 286 20.08 5.42 -31.78
N ASP A 287 20.75 6.53 -32.04
CA ASP A 287 21.75 7.08 -31.14
C ASP A 287 21.10 7.88 -30.01
N VAL A 288 20.58 7.16 -29.01
CA VAL A 288 19.96 7.72 -27.80
C VAL A 288 20.29 6.86 -26.59
N ASP A 289 20.35 7.46 -25.41
CA ASP A 289 20.51 6.70 -24.17
C ASP A 289 19.20 6.00 -23.79
N VAL A 290 19.30 4.74 -23.35
CA VAL A 290 18.15 3.93 -22.96
C VAL A 290 18.28 3.45 -21.52
N ILE A 291 17.33 3.84 -20.68
CA ILE A 291 17.10 3.25 -19.35
C ILE A 291 16.22 2.02 -19.54
N ALA A 292 16.61 0.86 -19.01
CA ALA A 292 15.82 -0.36 -19.11
C ALA A 292 15.46 -0.95 -17.74
N GLY A 293 14.23 -1.42 -17.57
CA GLY A 293 13.77 -2.09 -16.37
C GLY A 293 12.30 -2.52 -16.42
N ASN A 294 11.71 -3.01 -15.33
CA ASN A 294 12.30 -3.14 -14.00
C ASN A 294 12.96 -4.50 -13.79
N VAL A 295 14.10 -4.49 -13.09
CA VAL A 295 14.73 -5.69 -12.54
C VAL A 295 14.82 -5.56 -11.02
N ALA A 296 15.01 -6.67 -10.34
CA ALA A 296 15.15 -6.68 -8.88
C ALA A 296 16.30 -7.58 -8.39
N THR A 297 17.10 -8.09 -9.33
CA THR A 297 18.16 -9.07 -9.06
C THR A 297 19.43 -8.71 -9.83
N ARG A 298 20.56 -9.17 -9.30
CA ARG A 298 21.87 -9.04 -9.95
C ARG A 298 21.88 -9.56 -11.39
N GLY A 299 21.28 -10.73 -11.62
CA GLY A 299 21.24 -11.37 -12.94
C GLY A 299 20.48 -10.55 -13.98
N GLY A 300 19.34 -9.97 -13.60
CA GLY A 300 18.56 -9.11 -14.49
C GLY A 300 19.28 -7.83 -14.86
N ALA A 301 19.97 -7.20 -13.90
CA ALA A 301 20.77 -6.00 -14.16
C ALA A 301 21.91 -6.30 -15.15
N ARG A 302 22.67 -7.39 -14.91
CA ARG A 302 23.76 -7.83 -15.80
C ARG A 302 23.29 -8.01 -17.23
N ASP A 303 22.19 -8.72 -17.44
CA ASP A 303 21.75 -9.09 -18.78
C ASP A 303 21.16 -7.87 -19.53
N LEU A 304 20.51 -6.94 -18.83
CA LEU A 304 20.13 -5.64 -19.42
C LEU A 304 21.35 -4.81 -19.84
N ILE A 305 22.40 -4.76 -19.01
CA ILE A 305 23.65 -4.07 -19.34
C ILE A 305 24.29 -4.69 -20.57
N ALA A 306 24.38 -6.03 -20.62
CA ALA A 306 24.93 -6.75 -21.76
C ALA A 306 24.13 -6.51 -23.05
N ALA A 307 22.81 -6.35 -22.96
CA ALA A 307 21.95 -6.02 -24.09
C ALA A 307 22.06 -4.54 -24.55
N GLY A 308 22.78 -3.69 -23.81
CA GLY A 308 23.12 -2.33 -24.22
C GLY A 308 22.46 -1.22 -23.40
N ALA A 309 21.88 -1.51 -22.23
CA ALA A 309 21.28 -0.48 -21.38
C ALA A 309 22.33 0.56 -20.94
N ASP A 310 21.96 1.85 -21.02
CA ASP A 310 22.81 2.96 -20.56
C ASP A 310 22.53 3.32 -19.10
N ALA A 311 21.46 2.78 -18.51
CA ALA A 311 21.18 2.70 -17.07
C ALA A 311 20.11 1.62 -16.80
N VAL A 312 20.06 1.12 -15.56
CA VAL A 312 19.13 0.06 -15.13
C VAL A 312 18.13 0.60 -14.12
N LYS A 313 16.83 0.35 -14.36
CA LYS A 313 15.74 0.71 -13.43
C LYS A 313 15.36 -0.47 -12.53
N VAL A 314 15.31 -0.25 -11.22
CA VAL A 314 15.25 -1.30 -10.20
C VAL A 314 14.03 -1.16 -9.28
N GLY A 315 13.23 -2.22 -9.15
CA GLY A 315 12.15 -2.33 -8.16
C GLY A 315 10.90 -3.11 -8.62
N ILE A 316 10.38 -4.01 -7.76
CA ILE A 316 9.15 -4.79 -7.98
C ILE A 316 8.30 -4.82 -6.67
N GLY A 317 7.22 -4.03 -6.63
CA GLY A 317 6.04 -3.85 -5.72
C GLY A 317 6.07 -4.08 -4.18
N PRO A 318 5.78 -3.08 -3.30
CA PRO A 318 5.53 -3.29 -1.84
C PRO A 318 4.19 -2.72 -1.25
N GLY A 319 3.46 -3.44 -0.36
CA GLY A 319 2.42 -2.92 0.59
C GLY A 319 1.72 -4.00 1.48
N CYS A 320 0.97 -3.67 2.60
CA CYS A 320 0.63 -4.65 3.70
C CYS A 320 -0.27 -4.36 4.99
N PHE A 321 -0.65 -5.42 5.79
CA PHE A 321 -1.40 -5.57 7.11
C PHE A 321 -0.61 -5.92 8.41
N ALA A 322 -0.91 -5.42 9.63
CA ALA A 322 -0.07 -5.61 10.84
C ALA A 322 -0.07 -7.01 11.52
N ALA A 323 1.06 -7.41 12.13
CA ALA A 323 1.19 -8.60 12.98
C ALA A 323 0.21 -8.56 14.15
N GLY A 324 -0.40 -9.69 14.46
CA GLY A 324 -1.42 -9.83 15.50
C GLY A 324 -2.82 -9.42 15.08
N THR A 325 -3.04 -8.91 13.85
CA THR A 325 -4.39 -8.82 13.26
C THR A 325 -4.97 -10.24 13.16
N ARG A 326 -6.19 -10.47 13.65
CA ARG A 326 -6.81 -11.81 13.58
C ARG A 326 -7.67 -11.97 12.34
N VAL A 327 -7.47 -13.07 11.64
CA VAL A 327 -8.27 -13.49 10.49
C VAL A 327 -9.31 -14.51 10.93
N LEU A 328 -10.57 -14.29 10.55
CA LEU A 328 -11.66 -15.25 10.80
C LEU A 328 -11.58 -16.39 9.79
N MET A 329 -11.25 -17.58 10.27
CA MET A 329 -11.11 -18.79 9.46
C MET A 329 -12.48 -19.40 9.14
N ALA A 330 -12.60 -20.12 8.03
CA ALA A 330 -13.82 -20.79 7.62
C ALA A 330 -14.28 -21.90 8.59
N GLY A 331 -13.39 -22.38 9.46
CA GLY A 331 -13.73 -23.31 10.55
C GLY A 331 -14.35 -22.64 11.79
N GLY A 332 -14.56 -21.32 11.80
CA GLY A 332 -15.14 -20.64 12.97
C GLY A 332 -14.17 -20.50 14.14
N TYR A 333 -12.88 -20.33 13.83
CA TYR A 333 -11.83 -19.96 14.78
C TYR A 333 -10.99 -18.84 14.18
N TYR A 334 -10.08 -18.26 14.97
CA TYR A 334 -9.19 -17.20 14.50
C TYR A 334 -7.74 -17.69 14.42
N LYS A 335 -7.02 -17.20 13.40
CA LYS A 335 -5.56 -17.22 13.38
C LYS A 335 -5.06 -15.78 13.36
N ASN A 336 -3.88 -15.53 13.94
CA ASN A 336 -3.20 -14.28 13.64
C ASN A 336 -2.75 -14.29 12.18
N ILE A 337 -2.68 -13.11 11.54
CA ILE A 337 -2.32 -12.97 10.13
C ILE A 337 -0.95 -13.59 9.81
N GLU A 338 0.01 -13.49 10.75
CA GLU A 338 1.33 -14.13 10.65
C GLU A 338 1.29 -15.66 10.66
N ASP A 339 0.20 -16.26 11.11
CA ASP A 339 0.00 -17.69 11.24
C ASP A 339 -0.90 -18.28 10.12
N VAL A 340 -1.48 -17.42 9.28
CA VAL A 340 -2.22 -17.85 8.10
C VAL A 340 -1.26 -18.41 7.06
N ARG A 341 -1.58 -19.57 6.51
CA ARG A 341 -0.77 -20.30 5.53
C ARG A 341 -1.55 -20.49 4.23
N VAL A 342 -0.83 -20.72 3.14
CA VAL A 342 -1.43 -21.14 1.87
C VAL A 342 -2.22 -22.43 2.06
N GLY A 343 -3.41 -22.48 1.48
CA GLY A 343 -4.37 -23.58 1.63
C GLY A 343 -5.30 -23.42 2.84
N ASP A 344 -5.02 -22.50 3.76
CA ASP A 344 -5.99 -22.17 4.80
C ASP A 344 -7.29 -21.61 4.19
N ARG A 345 -8.41 -21.85 4.86
CA ARG A 345 -9.72 -21.36 4.44
C ARG A 345 -10.15 -20.18 5.32
N VAL A 346 -10.50 -19.06 4.71
CA VAL A 346 -10.96 -17.82 5.39
C VAL A 346 -12.32 -17.39 4.82
N LEU A 347 -13.00 -16.46 5.48
CA LEU A 347 -14.27 -15.91 4.98
C LEU A 347 -14.05 -14.61 4.19
N ASN A 348 -14.62 -14.52 2.98
CA ASN A 348 -14.55 -13.33 2.13
C ASN A 348 -15.53 -12.21 2.58
N MET A 349 -15.57 -11.08 1.85
CA MET A 349 -16.50 -9.99 2.14
C MET A 349 -18.01 -10.32 2.02
N HIS A 350 -18.36 -11.48 1.50
CA HIS A 350 -19.73 -11.99 1.42
C HIS A 350 -20.04 -13.02 2.50
N GLY A 351 -19.07 -13.34 3.36
CA GLY A 351 -19.20 -14.35 4.41
C GLY A 351 -19.00 -15.78 3.93
N GLN A 352 -18.44 -15.98 2.73
CA GLN A 352 -18.26 -17.29 2.11
C GLN A 352 -16.82 -17.80 2.25
N PRO A 353 -16.60 -19.11 2.44
CA PRO A 353 -15.28 -19.72 2.47
C PRO A 353 -14.51 -19.53 1.17
N VAL A 354 -13.30 -19.01 1.28
CA VAL A 354 -12.34 -18.82 0.20
C VAL A 354 -10.98 -19.36 0.64
N THR A 355 -10.18 -19.81 -0.32
CA THR A 355 -8.85 -20.37 -0.09
C THR A 355 -7.82 -19.25 -0.08
N VAL A 356 -6.95 -19.26 0.91
CA VAL A 356 -5.72 -18.47 0.91
C VAL A 356 -4.78 -19.08 -0.12
N VAL A 357 -4.56 -18.38 -1.23
CA VAL A 357 -3.69 -18.85 -2.32
C VAL A 357 -2.24 -18.45 -2.09
N ASN A 358 -1.98 -17.36 -1.37
CA ASN A 358 -0.65 -16.91 -0.99
C ASN A 358 -0.67 -16.23 0.40
N SER A 359 0.42 -16.33 1.18
CA SER A 359 0.61 -15.63 2.47
C SER A 359 2.09 -15.30 2.71
N TRP A 360 2.42 -14.06 3.06
CA TRP A 360 3.82 -13.62 3.27
C TRP A 360 3.95 -12.36 4.16
N CYS A 361 5.15 -12.15 4.72
CA CYS A 361 5.54 -10.92 5.41
C CYS A 361 6.09 -9.89 4.42
N THR A 362 5.82 -8.62 4.65
CA THR A 362 6.03 -7.51 3.69
C THR A 362 6.91 -6.38 4.25
N GLY A 363 7.30 -6.47 5.52
CA GLY A 363 8.12 -5.48 6.22
C GLY A 363 7.57 -5.14 7.60
N ILE A 364 8.07 -4.06 8.21
CA ILE A 364 7.61 -3.52 9.50
C ILE A 364 6.99 -2.13 9.25
N ARG A 365 5.81 -1.85 9.79
CA ARG A 365 5.16 -0.53 9.67
C ARG A 365 4.52 -0.10 10.98
N GLU A 366 4.31 1.20 11.11
CA GLU A 366 3.54 1.76 12.21
C GLU A 366 2.08 1.35 12.16
N VAL A 367 1.53 1.14 13.36
CA VAL A 367 0.17 0.69 13.54
C VAL A 367 -0.60 1.61 14.46
N ILE A 368 -1.89 1.68 14.17
CA ILE A 368 -2.90 2.26 15.03
C ILE A 368 -3.71 1.14 15.66
N ALA A 369 -4.15 1.38 16.89
CA ALA A 369 -5.17 0.60 17.56
C ALA A 369 -6.54 1.11 17.15
N VAL A 370 -7.38 0.22 16.65
CA VAL A 370 -8.77 0.53 16.33
C VAL A 370 -9.65 -0.32 17.23
N ARG A 371 -10.36 0.32 18.15
CA ARG A 371 -11.40 -0.32 18.97
C ARG A 371 -12.73 -0.18 18.25
N HIS A 372 -13.46 -1.28 18.12
CA HIS A 372 -14.83 -1.26 17.62
C HIS A 372 -15.69 -2.27 18.36
N VAL A 373 -17.02 -2.14 18.22
CA VAL A 373 -18.04 -2.89 18.98
C VAL A 373 -18.01 -4.41 18.82
N HIS A 374 -17.25 -4.95 17.88
CA HIS A 374 -17.27 -6.38 17.53
C HIS A 374 -15.92 -7.07 17.70
N ALA A 375 -14.89 -6.34 18.12
CA ALA A 375 -13.65 -6.94 18.60
C ALA A 375 -13.67 -6.92 20.14
N PRO A 376 -13.00 -7.86 20.82
CA PRO A 376 -12.71 -7.80 22.25
C PRO A 376 -11.50 -6.93 22.59
N ARG A 377 -10.58 -6.72 21.63
CA ARG A 377 -9.36 -5.92 21.79
C ARG A 377 -9.28 -4.84 20.72
N GLU A 378 -8.29 -3.97 20.83
CA GLU A 378 -7.94 -3.06 19.74
C GLU A 378 -7.33 -3.88 18.60
N THR A 379 -7.83 -3.66 17.39
CA THR A 379 -7.26 -4.21 16.18
C THR A 379 -6.06 -3.37 15.79
N LEU A 380 -4.90 -4.01 15.66
CA LEU A 380 -3.70 -3.37 15.13
C LEU A 380 -3.78 -3.36 13.61
N VAL A 381 -3.68 -2.18 13.01
CA VAL A 381 -3.68 -1.99 11.56
C VAL A 381 -2.81 -0.81 11.18
N THR A 382 -2.31 -0.76 9.94
CA THR A 382 -1.64 0.43 9.44
C THR A 382 -2.67 1.56 9.19
N PRO A 383 -2.29 2.84 9.30
CA PRO A 383 -3.22 3.96 9.07
C PRO A 383 -3.90 3.96 7.69
N ASP A 384 -3.20 3.47 6.68
CA ASP A 384 -3.65 3.35 5.29
C ASP A 384 -4.47 2.08 5.03
N HIS A 385 -4.64 1.22 6.03
CA HIS A 385 -5.39 -0.01 5.90
C HIS A 385 -6.86 0.26 5.60
N ARG A 386 -7.43 -0.40 4.58
CA ARG A 386 -8.77 -0.10 4.09
C ARG A 386 -9.81 -1.04 4.66
N TYR A 387 -10.84 -0.46 5.28
CA TYR A 387 -12.05 -1.17 5.67
C TYR A 387 -13.18 -0.90 4.68
N TRP A 388 -14.09 -1.87 4.56
CA TRP A 388 -15.38 -1.64 3.91
C TRP A 388 -16.29 -0.92 4.89
N VAL A 389 -16.69 0.30 4.54
CA VAL A 389 -17.41 1.19 5.44
C VAL A 389 -18.74 1.65 4.86
N GLY A 390 -19.69 1.92 5.74
CA GLY A 390 -20.81 2.80 5.45
C GLY A 390 -20.38 4.24 5.67
N ASP A 391 -20.24 5.00 4.58
CA ASP A 391 -19.83 6.40 4.60
C ASP A 391 -20.97 7.28 5.13
N LEU A 392 -20.72 7.90 6.28
CA LEU A 392 -21.65 8.77 6.99
C LEU A 392 -21.24 10.24 6.93
N SER A 393 -20.28 10.63 6.08
CA SER A 393 -19.79 12.01 5.93
C SER A 393 -20.86 13.03 5.58
N THR A 394 -21.94 12.60 4.94
CA THR A 394 -23.09 13.45 4.55
C THR A 394 -24.21 13.48 5.59
N VAL A 395 -24.06 12.75 6.69
CA VAL A 395 -25.09 12.60 7.73
C VAL A 395 -24.74 13.51 8.90
N SER A 396 -25.73 14.26 9.42
CA SER A 396 -25.48 15.22 10.51
C SER A 396 -24.96 14.52 11.77
N ALA A 397 -24.09 15.18 12.53
CA ALA A 397 -23.51 14.62 13.76
C ALA A 397 -24.58 14.14 14.76
N ALA A 398 -25.71 14.85 14.86
CA ALA A 398 -26.86 14.44 15.67
C ALA A 398 -27.49 13.12 15.17
N SER A 399 -27.56 12.93 13.85
CA SER A 399 -28.09 11.71 13.22
C SER A 399 -27.11 10.54 13.31
N VAL A 400 -25.80 10.78 13.14
CA VAL A 400 -24.73 9.78 13.36
C VAL A 400 -24.68 9.33 14.84
N SER A 401 -24.94 10.26 15.76
CA SER A 401 -25.01 9.98 17.20
C SER A 401 -26.28 9.24 17.62
N SER A 402 -27.30 9.20 16.75
CA SER A 402 -28.54 8.46 16.99
C SER A 402 -28.35 6.94 16.80
N ARG A 403 -29.35 6.14 17.17
CA ARG A 403 -29.38 4.70 16.83
C ARG A 403 -29.86 4.40 15.39
N GLY A 404 -30.03 5.43 14.56
CA GLY A 404 -30.65 5.35 13.22
C GLY A 404 -29.71 5.24 12.03
N TYR A 405 -28.39 5.11 12.23
CA TYR A 405 -27.39 5.09 11.14
C TYR A 405 -27.66 4.02 10.06
N ALA A 406 -28.16 2.84 10.41
CA ALA A 406 -28.52 1.82 9.41
C ALA A 406 -29.63 2.30 8.44
N ARG A 407 -30.62 3.04 8.97
CA ARG A 407 -31.64 3.70 8.13
C ARG A 407 -31.04 4.78 7.24
N SER A 408 -30.08 5.55 7.76
CA SER A 408 -29.38 6.58 6.99
C SER A 408 -28.47 6.01 5.91
N LEU A 409 -27.92 4.80 6.10
CA LEU A 409 -27.10 4.07 5.13
C LEU A 409 -27.95 3.42 4.02
N ALA A 410 -29.20 3.06 4.33
CA ALA A 410 -30.15 2.56 3.33
C ALA A 410 -30.63 3.67 2.36
N GLN A 411 -30.41 4.94 2.71
CA GLN A 411 -30.69 6.07 1.83
C GLN A 411 -29.46 6.40 0.98
N PRO A 412 -29.61 6.52 -0.35
CA PRO A 412 -28.48 6.82 -1.21
C PRO A 412 -28.00 8.26 -0.98
N THR A 413 -26.72 8.52 -1.25
CA THR A 413 -26.10 9.85 -1.02
C THR A 413 -26.60 10.87 -2.06
N ARG A 414 -26.79 10.40 -3.29
CA ARG A 414 -27.38 11.06 -4.45
C ARG A 414 -28.28 10.04 -5.15
N LEU A 415 -29.16 10.47 -6.05
CA LEU A 415 -30.07 9.54 -6.74
C LEU A 415 -29.27 8.36 -7.36
N GLY A 416 -29.46 7.14 -6.84
CA GLY A 416 -28.80 5.92 -7.31
C GLY A 416 -27.43 5.57 -6.73
N GLU A 417 -26.78 6.43 -5.93
CA GLU A 417 -25.43 6.17 -5.40
C GLU A 417 -25.43 5.57 -3.97
N SER A 418 -24.77 4.42 -3.81
CA SER A 418 -24.60 3.71 -2.52
C SER A 418 -23.76 4.50 -1.51
N LYS A 419 -24.07 4.34 -0.22
CA LYS A 419 -23.24 4.82 0.91
C LYS A 419 -22.16 3.83 1.33
N LEU A 420 -22.09 2.65 0.74
CA LEU A 420 -21.06 1.66 1.05
C LEU A 420 -19.82 1.88 0.16
N ARG A 421 -18.62 1.98 0.76
CA ARG A 421 -17.36 2.21 0.03
C ARG A 421 -16.13 1.76 0.82
N TRP A 422 -14.99 1.68 0.15
CA TRP A 422 -13.70 1.48 0.80
C TRP A 422 -13.16 2.79 1.37
N LYS A 423 -12.60 2.75 2.58
CA LYS A 423 -11.95 3.92 3.19
C LYS A 423 -10.75 3.48 4.01
N ALA A 424 -9.66 4.25 3.92
CA ALA A 424 -8.52 4.05 4.81
C ALA A 424 -8.96 4.32 6.25
N VAL A 425 -8.49 3.53 7.21
CA VAL A 425 -8.89 3.63 8.61
C VAL A 425 -8.46 4.96 9.24
N GLY A 426 -7.36 5.56 8.75
CA GLY A 426 -6.93 6.92 9.06
C GLY A 426 -7.95 7.99 8.63
N GLU A 427 -8.79 7.71 7.63
CA GLU A 427 -9.77 8.64 7.10
C GLU A 427 -11.19 8.39 7.65
N ALA A 428 -11.45 7.23 8.27
CA ALA A 428 -12.78 6.81 8.71
C ALA A 428 -13.29 7.60 9.96
N GLY A 429 -13.70 8.85 9.74
CA GLY A 429 -14.24 9.76 10.76
C GLY A 429 -15.76 9.76 10.82
N GLY A 430 -16.34 9.13 11.85
CA GLY A 430 -17.80 9.03 12.04
C GLY A 430 -18.48 7.92 11.23
N ASP A 431 -17.73 7.22 10.38
CA ASP A 431 -18.18 6.08 9.59
C ASP A 431 -18.40 4.82 10.44
N VAL A 432 -19.00 3.80 9.83
CA VAL A 432 -19.16 2.48 10.45
C VAL A 432 -18.55 1.41 9.56
N PHE A 433 -17.84 0.46 10.15
CA PHE A 433 -17.32 -0.69 9.39
C PHE A 433 -18.45 -1.69 9.15
N LEU A 434 -18.21 -2.62 8.23
CA LEU A 434 -19.22 -3.57 7.80
C LEU A 434 -18.72 -5.01 8.00
N MET A 435 -19.66 -5.87 8.40
CA MET A 435 -19.48 -7.31 8.56
C MET A 435 -20.62 -8.00 7.80
N PRO A 436 -20.41 -9.12 7.10
CA PRO A 436 -21.50 -9.86 6.45
C PRO A 436 -22.57 -10.28 7.45
N ARG A 437 -23.83 -10.33 7.00
CA ARG A 437 -24.95 -10.78 7.84
C ARG A 437 -25.07 -12.31 7.90
N GLN A 438 -24.52 -12.99 6.92
CA GLN A 438 -24.47 -14.44 6.82
C GLN A 438 -23.00 -14.86 6.80
N LEU A 439 -22.67 -15.92 7.55
CA LEU A 439 -21.35 -16.52 7.61
C LEU A 439 -21.52 -18.01 7.34
N ASP A 440 -20.93 -18.48 6.24
CA ASP A 440 -21.05 -19.85 5.79
C ASP A 440 -19.84 -20.66 6.31
N PHE A 441 -19.83 -21.01 7.59
CA PHE A 441 -18.76 -21.83 8.16
C PHE A 441 -18.76 -23.25 7.57
N GLU A 442 -17.57 -23.84 7.43
CA GLU A 442 -17.37 -25.23 6.98
C GLU A 442 -17.58 -26.24 8.11
N TRP A 443 -18.64 -26.05 8.90
CA TRP A 443 -19.02 -26.96 9.97
C TRP A 443 -19.82 -28.14 9.43
N PRO A 444 -19.60 -29.36 9.96
CA PRO A 444 -20.46 -30.50 9.65
C PRO A 444 -21.91 -30.24 10.06
N GLY A 445 -22.84 -30.86 9.31
CA GLY A 445 -24.28 -30.75 9.58
C GLY A 445 -24.77 -31.61 10.75
N THR A 446 -24.00 -32.61 11.17
CA THR A 446 -24.35 -33.56 12.24
C THR A 446 -23.13 -33.86 13.11
N LEU A 447 -23.35 -34.17 14.38
CA LEU A 447 -22.34 -34.56 15.36
C LEU A 447 -22.62 -35.98 15.85
N GLU A 448 -21.64 -36.87 15.76
CA GLU A 448 -21.75 -38.20 16.36
C GLU A 448 -20.55 -38.46 17.27
N ILE A 449 -20.82 -38.73 18.54
CA ILE A 449 -19.81 -39.04 19.55
C ILE A 449 -20.01 -40.47 19.98
N ASN A 450 -18.99 -41.30 19.75
CA ASN A 450 -18.90 -42.63 20.30
C ASN A 450 -18.13 -42.59 21.63
N LEU A 451 -18.84 -42.71 22.74
CA LEU A 451 -18.23 -42.72 24.08
C LEU A 451 -17.28 -43.90 24.28
N GLY A 452 -17.41 -44.96 23.47
CA GLY A 452 -16.51 -46.12 23.44
C GLY A 452 -15.07 -45.76 23.09
N ASP A 453 -14.84 -44.71 22.30
CA ASP A 453 -13.50 -44.25 21.91
C ASP A 453 -12.70 -43.71 23.10
N PHE A 454 -13.40 -43.35 24.18
CA PHE A 454 -12.81 -42.83 25.41
C PHE A 454 -12.70 -43.90 26.52
N ALA A 455 -13.18 -45.13 26.27
CA ALA A 455 -13.20 -46.22 27.25
C ALA A 455 -11.92 -47.09 27.22
N VAL A 456 -11.52 -47.63 28.38
CA VAL A 456 -10.42 -48.63 28.46
C VAL A 456 -10.92 -50.06 28.22
N ARG A 457 -12.19 -50.36 28.58
CA ARG A 457 -12.82 -51.68 28.44
C ARG A 457 -14.24 -51.51 27.91
N GLN A 458 -14.51 -51.98 26.69
CA GLN A 458 -15.79 -51.74 26.01
C GLN A 458 -16.97 -52.52 26.62
N GLY A 459 -16.75 -53.73 27.15
CA GLY A 459 -17.82 -54.65 27.57
C GLY A 459 -18.68 -54.22 28.78
N GLN A 460 -18.31 -53.18 29.54
CA GLN A 460 -19.14 -52.63 30.63
C GLN A 460 -19.78 -51.27 30.31
N LEU A 461 -19.51 -50.68 29.14
CA LEU A 461 -20.03 -49.36 28.76
C LEU A 461 -21.52 -49.41 28.38
N GLU A 462 -21.88 -50.37 27.51
CA GLU A 462 -23.20 -50.44 26.87
C GLU A 462 -24.36 -50.68 27.85
N ARG A 463 -24.07 -51.20 29.06
CA ARG A 463 -25.07 -51.42 30.11
C ARG A 463 -25.28 -50.21 31.02
N ARG A 464 -24.38 -49.23 31.02
CA ARG A 464 -24.32 -48.17 32.04
C ARG A 464 -24.37 -46.76 31.48
N TYR A 465 -23.99 -46.55 30.22
CA TYR A 465 -23.94 -45.24 29.58
C TYR A 465 -24.54 -45.29 28.19
N GLN A 466 -25.10 -44.15 27.76
CA GLN A 466 -25.36 -43.95 26.35
C GLN A 466 -24.04 -43.84 25.60
N THR A 467 -23.84 -44.71 24.61
CA THR A 467 -22.57 -44.83 23.88
C THR A 467 -22.56 -44.05 22.56
N GLN A 468 -23.73 -43.87 21.94
CA GLN A 468 -23.93 -43.08 20.73
C GLN A 468 -24.67 -41.80 21.10
N ILE A 469 -23.97 -40.68 21.03
CA ILE A 469 -24.48 -39.38 21.43
C ILE A 469 -24.50 -38.48 20.18
N ARG A 470 -25.62 -37.79 19.97
CA ARG A 470 -25.84 -36.91 18.81
C ARG A 470 -26.08 -35.47 19.24
N GLU A 471 -25.91 -34.53 18.30
CA GLU A 471 -26.23 -33.13 18.48
C GLU A 471 -27.66 -32.97 19.03
N SER A 472 -27.77 -32.20 20.10
CA SER A 472 -29.05 -31.87 20.74
C SER A 472 -28.87 -30.63 21.59
N TYR A 473 -29.97 -30.01 21.99
CA TYR A 473 -29.95 -28.93 22.97
C TYR A 473 -29.23 -29.36 24.25
N ASP A 474 -29.55 -30.55 24.77
CA ASP A 474 -28.98 -31.05 26.02
C ASP A 474 -27.47 -31.31 25.92
N LEU A 475 -26.99 -31.87 24.80
CA LEU A 475 -25.55 -32.04 24.59
C LEU A 475 -24.83 -30.69 24.51
N GLY A 476 -25.40 -29.74 23.76
CA GLY A 476 -24.87 -28.38 23.70
C GLY A 476 -24.81 -27.75 25.08
N TYR A 477 -25.89 -27.86 25.85
CA TYR A 477 -25.98 -27.33 27.21
C TYR A 477 -24.95 -27.96 28.17
N LEU A 478 -24.75 -29.28 28.09
CA LEU A 478 -23.70 -29.97 28.83
C LEU A 478 -22.30 -29.44 28.47
N PHE A 479 -22.02 -29.27 27.18
CA PHE A 479 -20.73 -28.74 26.74
C PHE A 479 -20.54 -27.28 27.16
N GLY A 480 -21.57 -26.45 27.03
CA GLY A 480 -21.52 -25.05 27.42
C GLY A 480 -21.27 -24.89 28.91
N THR A 481 -22.01 -25.63 29.74
CA THR A 481 -21.82 -25.62 31.21
C THR A 481 -20.45 -26.17 31.62
N PHE A 482 -19.94 -27.19 30.91
CA PHE A 482 -18.58 -27.67 31.14
C PHE A 482 -17.52 -26.63 30.74
N LEU A 483 -17.71 -25.94 29.61
CA LEU A 483 -16.79 -24.92 29.13
C LEU A 483 -16.75 -23.68 30.05
N GLY A 484 -17.84 -23.33 30.72
CA GLY A 484 -17.83 -22.33 31.79
C GLY A 484 -17.06 -22.85 33.01
N ASP A 485 -17.69 -23.70 33.82
CA ASP A 485 -17.18 -24.03 35.17
C ASP A 485 -16.84 -25.53 35.38
N GLY A 486 -17.02 -26.38 34.38
CA GLY A 486 -16.73 -27.82 34.50
C GLY A 486 -15.26 -28.20 34.73
N HIS A 487 -15.03 -29.29 35.46
CA HIS A 487 -13.71 -29.85 35.75
C HIS A 487 -13.66 -31.37 35.59
N ALA A 488 -12.73 -31.88 34.78
CA ALA A 488 -12.54 -33.32 34.56
C ALA A 488 -11.22 -33.84 35.19
N PHE A 489 -11.29 -35.02 35.82
CA PHE A 489 -10.19 -35.64 36.57
C PHE A 489 -9.76 -36.97 35.93
N ILE A 490 -8.56 -37.01 35.33
CA ILE A 490 -8.10 -38.15 34.47
C ILE A 490 -6.79 -38.83 34.90
N ASN A 491 -6.17 -38.48 36.03
CA ASN A 491 -4.78 -38.84 36.30
C ASN A 491 -4.56 -40.26 36.85
N HIS A 492 -3.55 -40.97 36.32
CA HIS A 492 -3.00 -42.20 36.90
C HIS A 492 -1.46 -42.25 37.06
N ASN A 493 -0.69 -41.21 36.70
CA ASN A 493 0.77 -41.18 36.94
C ASN A 493 1.31 -39.74 37.03
N GLY A 494 2.05 -39.40 38.10
CA GLY A 494 3.08 -38.35 38.05
C GLY A 494 2.98 -37.10 38.94
N SER A 495 2.05 -36.96 39.90
CA SER A 495 2.18 -35.90 40.92
C SER A 495 1.71 -36.38 42.30
N GLU A 496 2.66 -36.44 43.23
CA GLU A 496 2.45 -36.66 44.65
C GLU A 496 1.39 -35.67 45.17
N THR A 497 0.28 -36.18 45.74
CA THR A 497 -0.68 -35.55 46.70
C THR A 497 -2.19 -35.73 46.43
N ARG A 498 -2.68 -36.53 45.47
CA ARG A 498 -4.15 -36.77 45.37
C ARG A 498 -4.54 -38.25 45.34
N THR A 499 -5.51 -38.60 46.19
CA THR A 499 -6.06 -39.95 46.42
C THR A 499 -6.70 -40.53 45.15
N GLY A 500 -6.48 -41.80 44.85
CA GLY A 500 -6.99 -42.50 43.66
C GLY A 500 -8.52 -42.59 43.50
N SER A 501 -9.28 -42.02 44.44
CA SER A 501 -10.75 -41.99 44.45
C SER A 501 -11.39 -40.94 43.53
N GLU A 502 -10.61 -40.02 42.94
CA GLU A 502 -11.13 -38.91 42.12
C GLU A 502 -11.05 -39.16 40.60
N VAL A 503 -10.41 -40.26 40.18
CA VAL A 503 -10.20 -40.56 38.76
C VAL A 503 -11.52 -40.91 38.07
N GLY A 504 -11.77 -40.27 36.92
CA GLY A 504 -13.00 -40.42 36.16
C GLY A 504 -14.15 -39.55 36.66
N ARG A 505 -13.89 -38.60 37.56
CA ARG A 505 -14.87 -37.62 38.01
C ARG A 505 -14.97 -36.42 37.05
N VAL A 506 -16.17 -35.91 36.87
CA VAL A 506 -16.48 -34.62 36.25
C VAL A 506 -17.26 -33.81 37.28
N ASP A 507 -16.80 -32.62 37.64
CA ASP A 507 -17.42 -31.73 38.62
C ASP A 507 -17.95 -30.45 37.95
N TRP A 508 -19.05 -29.93 38.48
CA TRP A 508 -19.52 -28.55 38.30
C TRP A 508 -19.83 -27.95 39.66
N TYR A 509 -19.60 -26.65 39.80
CA TYR A 509 -19.83 -25.91 41.03
C TYR A 509 -20.81 -24.78 40.76
N PHE A 510 -21.72 -24.58 41.71
CA PHE A 510 -22.74 -23.55 41.66
C PHE A 510 -22.88 -22.92 43.04
N SER A 511 -23.17 -21.63 43.10
CA SER A 511 -23.59 -20.99 44.33
C SER A 511 -24.95 -21.53 44.79
N HIS A 512 -25.28 -21.32 46.07
CA HIS A 512 -26.57 -21.76 46.62
C HIS A 512 -27.79 -21.13 45.89
N GLU A 513 -27.62 -19.92 45.33
CA GLU A 513 -28.67 -19.21 44.57
C GLU A 513 -28.92 -19.80 43.18
N GLU A 514 -27.99 -20.61 42.66
CA GLU A 514 -28.05 -21.22 41.32
C GLU A 514 -28.64 -22.65 41.35
N GLY A 515 -29.42 -22.97 42.39
CA GLY A 515 -30.01 -24.31 42.58
C GLY A 515 -30.87 -24.79 41.39
N GLU A 516 -31.60 -23.89 40.74
CA GLU A 516 -32.40 -24.22 39.55
C GLU A 516 -31.51 -24.60 38.34
N ILE A 517 -30.38 -23.92 38.18
CA ILE A 517 -29.40 -24.23 37.13
C ILE A 517 -28.76 -25.59 37.41
N ALA A 518 -28.41 -25.86 38.67
CA ALA A 518 -27.88 -27.16 39.08
C ALA A 518 -28.89 -28.29 38.82
N ASP A 519 -30.18 -28.07 39.08
CA ASP A 519 -31.21 -29.08 38.82
C ASP A 519 -31.45 -29.28 37.32
N LYS A 520 -31.43 -28.21 36.53
CA LYS A 520 -31.47 -28.27 35.06
C LYS A 520 -30.28 -29.06 34.51
N LEU A 521 -29.05 -28.73 34.92
CA LEU A 521 -27.86 -29.45 34.49
C LEU A 521 -27.89 -30.91 34.94
N SER A 522 -28.35 -31.21 36.15
CA SER A 522 -28.50 -32.59 36.65
C SER A 522 -29.39 -33.42 35.72
N ALA A 523 -30.54 -32.87 35.32
CA ALA A 523 -31.45 -33.52 34.38
C ALA A 523 -30.85 -33.65 32.97
N VAL A 524 -30.10 -32.64 32.51
CA VAL A 524 -29.37 -32.69 31.21
C VAL A 524 -28.30 -33.78 31.23
N VAL A 525 -27.47 -33.84 32.27
CA VAL A 525 -26.43 -34.87 32.44
C VAL A 525 -27.07 -36.26 32.44
N GLU A 526 -28.17 -36.45 33.16
CA GLU A 526 -28.89 -37.73 33.18
C GLU A 526 -29.39 -38.13 31.78
N ARG A 527 -30.00 -37.19 31.03
CA ARG A 527 -30.50 -37.46 29.67
C ARG A 527 -29.39 -37.74 28.67
N VAL A 528 -28.27 -37.01 28.73
CA VAL A 528 -27.15 -37.15 27.77
C VAL A 528 -26.28 -38.36 28.10
N THR A 529 -26.03 -38.63 29.38
CA THR A 529 -25.07 -39.66 29.80
C THR A 529 -25.73 -40.99 30.17
N GLY A 530 -27.04 -40.97 30.47
CA GLY A 530 -27.79 -42.10 31.04
C GLY A 530 -27.54 -42.30 32.54
N VAL A 531 -26.74 -41.43 33.18
CA VAL A 531 -26.37 -41.54 34.59
C VAL A 531 -26.71 -40.26 35.32
N ARG A 532 -27.52 -40.40 36.37
CA ARG A 532 -27.84 -39.30 37.27
C ARG A 532 -26.59 -38.84 38.02
N PRO A 533 -26.16 -37.56 37.91
CA PRO A 533 -25.03 -37.06 38.68
C PRO A 533 -25.40 -36.96 40.16
N ALA A 534 -24.41 -37.05 41.02
CA ALA A 534 -24.60 -36.83 42.45
C ALA A 534 -24.56 -35.34 42.76
N ARG A 535 -25.48 -34.89 43.61
CA ARG A 535 -25.56 -33.52 44.13
C ARG A 535 -25.14 -33.49 45.59
N LYS A 536 -24.22 -32.61 45.94
CA LYS A 536 -23.84 -32.31 47.33
C LYS A 536 -24.07 -30.82 47.58
N ASP A 537 -24.84 -30.50 48.60
CA ASP A 537 -25.11 -29.14 49.06
C ASP A 537 -24.53 -29.00 50.47
N ASP A 538 -23.63 -28.03 50.65
CA ASP A 538 -23.00 -27.73 51.95
C ASP A 538 -23.50 -26.42 52.57
N GLY A 539 -24.57 -25.84 52.02
CA GLY A 539 -25.21 -24.60 52.48
C GLY A 539 -24.69 -23.34 51.79
N ASN A 540 -23.47 -23.36 51.25
CA ASN A 540 -22.89 -22.24 50.50
C ASN A 540 -22.60 -22.60 49.04
N LEU A 541 -22.36 -23.87 48.75
CA LEU A 541 -21.94 -24.38 47.44
C LEU A 541 -22.72 -25.65 47.08
N ILE A 542 -23.24 -25.66 45.86
CA ILE A 542 -23.84 -26.84 45.24
C ILE A 542 -22.78 -27.45 44.32
N ARG A 543 -22.39 -28.69 44.61
CA ARG A 543 -21.50 -29.47 43.75
C ARG A 543 -22.27 -30.58 43.05
N LEU A 544 -22.25 -30.56 41.72
CA LEU A 544 -22.68 -31.69 40.90
C LEU A 544 -21.47 -32.48 40.45
N TYR A 545 -21.53 -33.80 40.55
CA TYR A 545 -20.45 -34.64 40.05
C TYR A 545 -20.93 -35.93 39.41
N LEU A 546 -20.29 -36.28 38.29
CA LEU A 546 -20.49 -37.51 37.54
C LEU A 546 -19.21 -38.34 37.61
N TYR A 547 -19.33 -39.61 38.00
CA TYR A 547 -18.24 -40.57 37.84
C TYR A 547 -18.42 -41.36 36.55
N SER A 548 -17.66 -40.97 35.52
CA SER A 548 -17.54 -41.66 34.26
C SER A 548 -16.19 -41.35 33.61
N LEU A 549 -15.27 -42.32 33.64
CA LEU A 549 -13.95 -42.17 33.04
C LEU A 549 -13.98 -41.81 31.54
N PRO A 550 -14.87 -42.39 30.70
CA PRO A 550 -15.02 -41.96 29.32
C PRO A 550 -15.42 -40.48 29.17
N TRP A 551 -16.43 -40.01 29.92
CA TRP A 551 -16.85 -38.60 29.89
C TRP A 551 -15.76 -37.67 30.43
N ALA A 552 -15.06 -38.08 31.51
CA ALA A 552 -13.94 -37.32 32.03
C ALA A 552 -12.80 -37.19 31.01
N ARG A 553 -12.54 -38.22 30.20
CA ARG A 553 -11.54 -38.16 29.12
C ARG A 553 -11.98 -37.28 27.97
N LEU A 554 -13.23 -37.39 27.53
CA LEU A 554 -13.81 -36.53 26.49
C LEU A 554 -13.72 -35.07 26.89
N LEU A 555 -14.26 -34.74 28.07
CA LEU A 555 -14.34 -33.37 28.56
C LEU A 555 -12.98 -32.81 28.99
N ALA A 556 -12.04 -33.64 29.42
CA ALA A 556 -10.66 -33.21 29.62
C ALA A 556 -10.00 -32.69 28.33
N GLY A 557 -10.46 -33.15 27.16
CA GLY A 557 -10.03 -32.65 25.85
C GLY A 557 -10.43 -31.20 25.59
N PHE A 558 -11.36 -30.62 26.36
CA PHE A 558 -11.79 -29.23 26.21
C PHE A 558 -10.86 -28.26 26.95
N GLY A 559 -9.87 -28.77 27.70
CA GLY A 559 -8.90 -27.95 28.42
C GLY A 559 -9.22 -27.76 29.91
N LYS A 560 -8.43 -26.91 30.57
CA LYS A 560 -8.53 -26.63 32.02
C LYS A 560 -8.46 -25.12 32.26
N LYS A 561 -9.26 -24.63 33.20
CA LYS A 561 -9.29 -23.22 33.63
C LYS A 561 -9.37 -22.27 32.43
N GLN A 562 -8.40 -21.38 32.27
CA GLN A 562 -8.36 -20.32 31.25
C GLN A 562 -8.01 -20.80 29.84
N HIS A 563 -7.68 -22.07 29.66
CA HIS A 563 -7.39 -22.67 28.35
C HIS A 563 -8.53 -23.56 27.86
N LYS A 564 -9.75 -23.32 28.38
CA LYS A 564 -10.93 -23.99 27.88
C LYS A 564 -11.26 -23.50 26.48
N GLN A 565 -11.50 -24.44 25.57
CA GLN A 565 -11.97 -24.20 24.21
C GLN A 565 -12.84 -25.38 23.79
N LEU A 566 -13.82 -25.14 22.93
CA LEU A 566 -14.53 -26.23 22.28
C LEU A 566 -13.66 -26.76 21.13
N PRO A 567 -13.25 -28.04 21.14
CA PRO A 567 -12.51 -28.58 20.00
C PRO A 567 -13.34 -28.51 18.72
N HIS A 568 -12.70 -28.16 17.61
CA HIS A 568 -13.37 -27.94 16.32
C HIS A 568 -14.23 -29.12 15.85
N ALA A 569 -13.85 -30.36 16.21
CA ALA A 569 -14.62 -31.58 15.91
C ALA A 569 -16.05 -31.58 16.49
N TYR A 570 -16.34 -30.70 17.45
CA TYR A 570 -17.65 -30.57 18.10
C TYR A 570 -18.39 -29.30 17.67
N LEU A 571 -17.89 -28.53 16.69
CA LEU A 571 -18.63 -27.42 16.08
C LEU A 571 -19.48 -27.96 14.92
N VAL A 572 -20.80 -27.87 15.06
CA VAL A 572 -21.76 -28.31 14.03
C VAL A 572 -22.83 -27.27 13.81
N ASN A 573 -23.30 -27.15 12.57
CA ASN A 573 -24.34 -26.18 12.21
C ASN A 573 -25.75 -26.70 12.54
N HIS A 574 -25.99 -27.02 13.81
CA HIS A 574 -27.29 -27.50 14.30
C HIS A 574 -27.91 -26.50 15.29
N PRO A 575 -29.02 -25.83 14.93
CA PRO A 575 -29.58 -24.71 15.71
C PRO A 575 -29.82 -25.00 17.18
N GLU A 576 -30.46 -26.13 17.51
CA GLU A 576 -30.75 -26.49 18.91
C GLU A 576 -29.48 -26.77 19.71
N TYR A 577 -28.45 -27.33 19.07
CA TYR A 577 -27.17 -27.64 19.73
C TYR A 577 -26.39 -26.36 20.00
N LEU A 578 -26.28 -25.47 19.00
CA LEU A 578 -25.66 -24.16 19.17
C LEU A 578 -26.39 -23.31 20.23
N LYS A 579 -27.73 -23.39 20.27
CA LYS A 579 -28.54 -22.76 21.31
C LYS A 579 -28.26 -23.35 22.68
N GLY A 580 -28.21 -24.68 22.81
CA GLY A 580 -27.83 -25.35 24.04
C GLY A 580 -26.45 -24.93 24.52
N LEU A 581 -25.47 -24.92 23.61
CA LEU A 581 -24.09 -24.50 23.87
C LEU A 581 -24.01 -23.06 24.38
N LYS A 582 -24.73 -22.14 23.76
CA LYS A 582 -24.87 -20.76 24.21
C LYS A 582 -25.52 -20.67 25.59
N ASP A 583 -26.66 -21.32 25.79
CA ASP A 583 -27.41 -21.30 27.05
C ASP A 583 -26.58 -21.89 28.20
N GLY A 584 -25.84 -22.96 27.96
CA GLY A 584 -24.98 -23.59 28.96
C GLY A 584 -23.78 -22.73 29.36
N LEU A 585 -23.18 -22.01 28.40
CA LEU A 585 -22.12 -21.04 28.69
C LEU A 585 -22.65 -19.91 29.57
N ILE A 586 -23.85 -19.39 29.26
CA ILE A 586 -24.49 -18.32 30.05
C ILE A 586 -24.80 -18.83 31.46
N ASP A 587 -25.43 -19.99 31.60
CA ASP A 587 -25.90 -20.49 32.88
C ASP A 587 -24.74 -20.91 33.83
N SER A 588 -23.52 -21.11 33.31
CA SER A 588 -22.37 -21.56 34.13
C SER A 588 -21.38 -20.46 34.49
N ASP A 589 -21.09 -19.54 33.57
CA ASP A 589 -20.02 -18.55 33.71
C ASP A 589 -20.55 -17.13 33.40
N GLY A 590 -21.85 -16.99 33.21
CA GLY A 590 -22.51 -15.74 32.85
C GLY A 590 -23.82 -15.50 33.60
N TYR A 591 -24.49 -14.41 33.24
CA TYR A 591 -25.82 -14.10 33.76
C TYR A 591 -26.57 -13.17 32.80
N VAL A 592 -27.90 -13.15 32.92
CA VAL A 592 -28.75 -12.18 32.22
C VAL A 592 -29.13 -11.06 33.19
N ALA A 593 -28.66 -9.85 32.93
CA ALA A 593 -29.03 -8.68 33.74
C ALA A 593 -30.50 -8.31 33.54
N ALA A 594 -31.06 -7.54 34.49
CA ALA A 594 -32.47 -7.11 34.46
C ALA A 594 -32.87 -6.33 33.19
N ASP A 595 -31.91 -5.77 32.45
CA ASP A 595 -32.15 -5.09 31.17
C ASP A 595 -31.91 -5.99 29.93
N GLY A 596 -31.85 -7.31 30.12
CA GLY A 596 -31.75 -8.31 29.05
C GLY A 596 -30.34 -8.49 28.47
N ARG A 597 -29.31 -7.88 29.07
CA ARG A 597 -27.92 -8.13 28.69
C ARG A 597 -27.47 -9.51 29.15
N GLN A 598 -26.79 -10.24 28.29
CA GLN A 598 -25.98 -11.39 28.72
C GLN A 598 -24.58 -10.89 29.07
N CYS A 599 -24.06 -11.29 30.23
CA CYS A 599 -22.76 -10.95 30.78
C CYS A 599 -21.98 -12.23 31.07
N PHE A 600 -20.66 -12.21 30.91
CA PHE A 600 -19.76 -13.32 31.28
C PHE A 600 -18.76 -12.84 32.32
N VAL A 601 -18.28 -13.75 33.14
CA VAL A 601 -17.28 -13.54 34.19
C VAL A 601 -16.20 -14.60 34.00
N ASN A 602 -14.92 -14.32 34.28
CA ASN A 602 -13.85 -15.34 34.34
C ASN A 602 -13.64 -16.30 33.14
N THR A 603 -14.06 -15.94 31.93
CA THR A 603 -13.97 -16.80 30.74
C THR A 603 -12.67 -16.65 29.92
N SER A 604 -12.35 -17.66 29.10
CA SER A 604 -11.19 -17.63 28.19
C SER A 604 -11.45 -16.79 26.94
N ARG A 605 -10.37 -16.42 26.22
CA ARG A 605 -10.47 -15.66 24.97
C ARG A 605 -11.21 -16.45 23.89
N GLU A 606 -10.89 -17.73 23.78
CA GLU A 606 -11.42 -18.66 22.80
C GLU A 606 -12.93 -18.85 23.01
N LEU A 607 -13.37 -18.90 24.28
CA LEU A 607 -14.79 -18.97 24.62
C LEU A 607 -15.52 -17.66 24.32
N LEU A 608 -14.87 -16.51 24.49
CA LEU A 608 -15.46 -15.22 24.12
C LEU A 608 -15.63 -15.08 22.60
N GLU A 609 -14.64 -15.52 21.83
CA GLU A 609 -14.70 -15.58 20.37
C GLU A 609 -15.83 -16.52 19.90
N LEU A 610 -15.88 -17.74 20.46
CA LEU A 610 -16.95 -18.71 20.23
C LEU A 610 -18.31 -18.12 20.57
N PHE A 611 -18.46 -17.53 21.75
CA PHE A 611 -19.70 -16.90 22.18
C PHE A 611 -20.13 -15.80 21.21
N GLY A 612 -19.19 -14.98 20.74
CA GLY A 612 -19.44 -13.98 19.70
C GLY A 612 -20.03 -14.61 18.44
N LEU A 613 -19.40 -15.66 17.93
CA LEU A 613 -19.89 -16.39 16.76
C LEU A 613 -21.28 -17.00 16.99
N LEU A 614 -21.53 -17.61 18.15
CA LEU A 614 -22.84 -18.17 18.52
C LEU A 614 -23.92 -17.09 18.53
N CYS A 615 -23.64 -15.92 19.09
CA CYS A 615 -24.56 -14.78 19.05
C CYS A 615 -24.79 -14.27 17.64
N HIS A 616 -23.75 -14.23 16.81
CA HIS A 616 -23.91 -13.82 15.42
C HIS A 616 -24.80 -14.79 14.64
N LEU A 617 -24.61 -16.09 14.82
CA LEU A 617 -25.37 -17.13 14.13
C LEU A 617 -26.82 -17.26 14.63
N ILE A 618 -27.04 -17.15 15.95
CA ILE A 618 -28.36 -17.34 16.56
C ILE A 618 -29.16 -16.03 16.56
N ASP A 619 -28.52 -14.91 16.91
CA ASP A 619 -29.19 -13.62 17.11
C ASP A 619 -28.92 -12.62 15.96
N GLY A 620 -28.13 -12.99 14.95
CA GLY A 620 -27.80 -12.15 13.81
C GLY A 620 -26.81 -11.01 14.12
N SER A 621 -26.15 -11.03 15.27
CA SER A 621 -25.30 -9.91 15.69
C SER A 621 -24.19 -10.31 16.67
N LEU A 622 -23.06 -9.58 16.61
CA LEU A 622 -21.97 -9.78 17.56
C LEU A 622 -22.23 -8.97 18.86
N PRO A 623 -21.95 -9.55 20.04
CA PRO A 623 -22.07 -8.85 21.31
C PRO A 623 -21.03 -7.74 21.41
N ASN A 624 -21.35 -6.70 22.19
CA ASN A 624 -20.38 -5.68 22.52
C ASN A 624 -19.46 -6.21 23.62
N MET A 625 -18.21 -6.51 23.29
CA MET A 625 -17.26 -7.11 24.23
C MET A 625 -16.42 -6.03 24.92
N HIS A 626 -16.25 -6.10 26.24
CA HIS A 626 -15.36 -5.22 27.01
C HIS A 626 -14.54 -6.02 28.01
N VAL A 627 -13.33 -5.56 28.28
CA VAL A 627 -12.49 -6.07 29.36
C VAL A 627 -12.69 -5.14 30.56
N GLU A 628 -13.02 -5.70 31.72
CA GLU A 628 -13.12 -4.95 32.98
C GLU A 628 -12.11 -5.51 33.99
N PRO A 629 -11.53 -4.66 34.86
CA PRO A 629 -10.71 -5.11 35.97
C PRO A 629 -11.46 -6.17 36.77
N GLY A 630 -10.76 -7.24 37.16
CA GLY A 630 -11.34 -8.34 37.91
C GLY A 630 -12.21 -7.88 39.07
N ASN A 631 -13.44 -8.38 39.13
CA ASN A 631 -14.26 -8.35 40.33
C ASN A 631 -14.64 -9.81 40.61
N LEU A 632 -14.55 -10.24 41.87
CA LEU A 632 -14.92 -11.58 42.33
C LEU A 632 -16.43 -11.89 42.20
N GLY A 633 -17.16 -11.18 41.33
CA GLY A 633 -18.52 -11.49 40.89
C GLY A 633 -19.44 -11.89 42.04
N GLY A 634 -19.92 -10.93 42.82
CA GLY A 634 -20.94 -11.21 43.84
C GLY A 634 -20.48 -12.04 45.06
N LEU A 635 -19.29 -12.66 45.04
CA LEU A 635 -18.75 -13.40 46.18
C LEU A 635 -17.95 -12.47 47.10
N GLN A 636 -18.67 -11.73 47.94
CA GLN A 636 -18.05 -11.05 49.08
C GLN A 636 -17.41 -12.10 50.01
N GLY A 637 -16.08 -12.16 50.06
CA GLY A 637 -15.34 -12.94 51.07
C GLY A 637 -14.22 -13.84 50.57
N VAL A 638 -14.01 -13.99 49.26
CA VAL A 638 -12.91 -14.81 48.73
C VAL A 638 -11.61 -14.00 48.70
N ARG A 639 -10.56 -14.47 49.38
CA ARG A 639 -9.21 -13.89 49.27
C ARG A 639 -8.46 -14.61 48.15
N GLY A 640 -8.16 -13.91 47.06
CA GLY A 640 -7.34 -14.38 45.93
C GLY A 640 -6.84 -13.21 45.09
N GLU A 641 -5.84 -13.45 44.22
CA GLU A 641 -5.38 -12.45 43.25
C GLU A 641 -6.53 -12.08 42.29
N LEU A 642 -6.78 -10.78 42.15
CA LEU A 642 -7.78 -10.23 41.23
C LEU A 642 -7.22 -10.30 39.81
N LEU A 643 -7.85 -11.09 38.94
CA LEU A 643 -7.49 -11.25 37.52
C LEU A 643 -8.55 -10.59 36.63
N ASP A 644 -8.16 -10.03 35.49
CA ASP A 644 -9.06 -9.35 34.55
C ASP A 644 -10.24 -10.23 34.11
N SER A 645 -11.42 -9.64 34.01
CA SER A 645 -12.66 -10.33 33.61
C SER A 645 -13.19 -9.81 32.27
N TYR A 646 -13.66 -10.72 31.41
CA TYR A 646 -14.22 -10.37 30.11
C TYR A 646 -15.74 -10.31 30.20
N ARG A 647 -16.32 -9.12 30.02
CA ARG A 647 -17.77 -8.93 29.95
C ARG A 647 -18.20 -8.72 28.51
N ALA A 648 -18.87 -9.71 27.93
CA ALA A 648 -19.67 -9.47 26.74
C ALA A 648 -20.99 -8.82 27.16
N ARG A 649 -21.51 -7.85 26.41
CA ARG A 649 -22.85 -7.28 26.55
C ARG A 649 -23.59 -7.45 25.22
N LEU A 650 -24.54 -8.36 25.16
CA LEU A 650 -25.52 -8.34 24.08
C LEU A 650 -26.42 -7.12 24.25
N ASN A 651 -26.47 -6.27 23.23
CA ASN A 651 -27.24 -5.04 23.25
C ASN A 651 -28.51 -5.28 22.44
N VAL A 652 -29.55 -5.81 23.10
CA VAL A 652 -30.87 -6.26 22.59
C VAL A 652 -31.63 -5.34 21.61
N SER A 653 -31.07 -4.20 21.19
CA SER A 653 -31.57 -3.36 20.10
C SER A 653 -31.11 -3.80 18.68
N HIS A 654 -30.77 -5.08 18.47
CA HIS A 654 -29.93 -5.54 17.35
C HIS A 654 -30.55 -5.38 15.94
N ALA A 655 -31.87 -5.56 15.79
CA ALA A 655 -32.55 -5.42 14.50
C ALA A 655 -32.43 -4.02 13.88
N ALA A 656 -32.25 -2.98 14.70
CA ALA A 656 -32.18 -1.59 14.23
C ALA A 656 -30.83 -1.23 13.57
N ARG A 657 -29.83 -2.13 13.57
CA ARG A 657 -28.45 -1.86 13.16
C ARG A 657 -27.98 -2.74 11.98
N GLN A 658 -28.91 -3.35 11.27
CA GLN A 658 -28.61 -4.23 10.15
C GLN A 658 -29.04 -3.59 8.82
N LEU A 659 -28.20 -3.75 7.82
CA LEU A 659 -28.54 -3.58 6.41
C LEU A 659 -28.98 -4.94 5.83
N PRO A 660 -29.56 -5.00 4.62
CA PRO A 660 -29.98 -6.26 4.02
C PRO A 660 -28.87 -7.32 4.00
N ASN A 661 -27.64 -6.91 3.66
CA ASN A 661 -26.51 -7.82 3.46
C ASN A 661 -25.41 -7.71 4.52
N TYR A 662 -25.43 -6.67 5.36
CA TYR A 662 -24.34 -6.36 6.28
C TYR A 662 -24.83 -5.95 7.67
N SER A 663 -24.12 -6.41 8.69
CA SER A 663 -24.18 -5.90 10.06
C SER A 663 -23.28 -4.68 10.19
N VAL A 664 -23.77 -3.65 10.90
CA VAL A 664 -23.04 -2.40 11.11
C VAL A 664 -22.13 -2.49 12.34
N VAL A 665 -20.84 -2.26 12.11
CA VAL A 665 -19.77 -2.31 13.12
C VAL A 665 -19.35 -0.88 13.47
N LYS A 666 -19.75 -0.40 14.64
CA LYS A 666 -19.40 0.94 15.10
C LYS A 666 -17.93 1.01 15.61
N PRO A 667 -17.07 1.89 15.05
CA PRO A 667 -15.80 2.23 15.67
C PRO A 667 -16.05 2.99 16.98
N LEU A 668 -15.34 2.59 18.03
CA LEU A 668 -15.48 3.13 19.39
C LEU A 668 -14.36 4.11 19.70
N SER A 669 -13.12 3.74 19.39
CA SER A 669 -11.96 4.60 19.54
C SER A 669 -10.89 4.22 18.52
N ARG A 670 -10.06 5.19 18.21
CA ARG A 670 -8.85 5.03 17.39
C ARG A 670 -7.72 5.68 18.15
N ARG A 671 -6.62 4.96 18.31
CA ARG A 671 -5.46 5.42 19.06
C ARG A 671 -4.20 5.11 18.28
N GLU A 672 -3.41 6.12 17.98
CA GLU A 672 -2.05 5.92 17.50
C GLU A 672 -1.25 5.29 18.63
N LEU A 673 -0.60 4.16 18.33
CA LEU A 673 0.14 3.40 19.32
C LEU A 673 1.61 3.78 19.35
N ASN A 674 2.10 4.46 18.32
CA ASN A 674 3.53 4.64 18.06
C ASN A 674 4.27 3.30 18.16
N LEU A 675 3.63 2.21 17.69
CA LEU A 675 4.19 0.86 17.65
C LEU A 675 4.42 0.52 16.19
N SER A 676 5.58 -0.06 15.87
CA SER A 676 5.90 -0.61 14.57
C SER A 676 6.04 -2.13 14.71
N VAL A 677 5.23 -2.87 13.96
CA VAL A 677 5.21 -4.34 14.02
C VAL A 677 5.38 -4.90 12.61
N PRO A 678 5.85 -6.15 12.46
CA PRO A 678 5.87 -6.84 11.17
C PRO A 678 4.49 -6.79 10.53
N VAL A 679 4.44 -6.83 9.21
CA VAL A 679 3.24 -6.57 8.45
C VAL A 679 3.16 -7.66 7.39
N TYR A 680 2.03 -8.34 7.31
CA TYR A 680 1.75 -9.52 6.50
C TYR A 680 0.73 -9.18 5.43
N ASP A 681 0.60 -10.08 4.47
CA ASP A 681 -0.40 -10.01 3.44
C ASP A 681 -0.85 -11.41 3.04
N ILE A 682 -2.12 -11.54 2.68
CA ILE A 682 -2.70 -12.78 2.20
C ILE A 682 -3.53 -12.53 0.95
N GLU A 683 -3.36 -13.42 -0.02
CA GLU A 683 -4.20 -13.47 -1.21
C GLU A 683 -5.24 -14.57 -1.03
N VAL A 684 -6.50 -14.24 -1.35
CA VAL A 684 -7.61 -15.19 -1.33
C VAL A 684 -8.18 -15.38 -2.74
N ASP A 685 -8.70 -16.57 -3.05
CA ASP A 685 -9.34 -16.93 -4.33
C ASP A 685 -10.72 -16.27 -4.55
N CYS A 686 -10.78 -14.95 -4.31
CA CYS A 686 -11.98 -14.12 -4.42
C CYS A 686 -11.71 -12.91 -5.33
N PRO A 687 -12.60 -12.56 -6.26
CA PRO A 687 -12.41 -11.41 -7.17
C PRO A 687 -12.15 -10.07 -6.49
N THR A 688 -12.60 -9.91 -5.25
CA THR A 688 -12.45 -8.66 -4.49
C THR A 688 -11.21 -8.64 -3.60
N HIS A 689 -10.49 -9.78 -3.51
CA HIS A 689 -9.32 -10.00 -2.63
C HIS A 689 -9.53 -9.44 -1.21
N SER A 690 -10.72 -9.63 -0.68
CA SER A 690 -11.15 -9.10 0.62
C SER A 690 -11.66 -10.23 1.51
N PHE A 691 -11.39 -10.10 2.80
CA PHE A 691 -11.71 -11.11 3.81
C PHE A 691 -12.09 -10.46 5.13
N ILE A 692 -12.48 -11.28 6.11
CA ILE A 692 -12.89 -10.83 7.44
C ILE A 692 -11.68 -10.87 8.38
N ALA A 693 -11.26 -9.69 8.84
CA ALA A 693 -10.25 -9.52 9.87
C ALA A 693 -10.83 -8.77 11.07
N ASP A 694 -10.66 -9.34 12.27
CA ASP A 694 -11.20 -8.84 13.53
C ASP A 694 -12.67 -8.40 13.43
N ASN A 695 -13.52 -9.22 12.80
CA ASN A 695 -14.97 -8.95 12.63
C ASN A 695 -15.33 -7.70 11.83
N ALA A 696 -14.49 -7.32 10.87
CA ALA A 696 -14.81 -6.35 9.84
C ALA A 696 -14.17 -6.72 8.50
N VAL A 697 -14.77 -6.24 7.41
CA VAL A 697 -14.29 -6.49 6.04
C VAL A 697 -13.13 -5.57 5.70
N VAL A 698 -12.03 -6.14 5.19
CA VAL A 698 -10.75 -5.46 4.89
C VAL A 698 -10.25 -5.70 3.45
N HIS A 699 -9.37 -4.82 2.94
CA HIS A 699 -8.79 -4.89 1.58
C HIS A 699 -7.26 -4.68 1.55
N ASN A 700 -6.62 -5.05 0.43
CA ASN A 700 -5.17 -5.08 0.23
C ASN A 700 -4.57 -3.84 -0.55
N SER A 701 -3.23 -3.67 -0.62
CA SER A 701 -2.46 -2.47 -1.07
C SER A 701 -2.25 -2.28 -2.61
N ILE A 702 -1.62 -1.14 -3.04
CA ILE A 702 -1.82 -0.50 -4.37
C ILE A 702 -0.96 -1.00 -5.55
N CYS A 703 0.28 -1.45 -5.33
CA CYS A 703 1.03 -2.22 -6.35
C CYS A 703 0.91 -3.69 -5.97
N THR A 704 0.14 -4.43 -6.77
CA THR A 704 -0.20 -5.81 -6.46
C THR A 704 0.72 -6.79 -7.17
N THR A 705 1.80 -6.40 -7.87
CA THR A 705 2.71 -7.37 -8.53
C THR A 705 3.23 -8.44 -7.57
N ARG A 706 3.77 -8.06 -6.39
CA ARG A 706 4.17 -9.08 -5.37
C ARG A 706 3.00 -9.91 -4.89
N VAL A 707 1.80 -9.33 -4.89
CA VAL A 707 0.58 -9.92 -4.36
C VAL A 707 -0.02 -10.93 -5.35
N VAL A 708 -0.26 -10.51 -6.58
CA VAL A 708 -0.94 -11.24 -7.68
C VAL A 708 0.02 -12.20 -8.38
N THR A 709 1.32 -11.90 -8.44
CA THR A 709 2.30 -12.75 -9.14
C THR A 709 3.23 -13.51 -8.20
N GLY A 710 3.31 -13.13 -6.91
CA GLY A 710 4.29 -13.68 -5.96
C GLY A 710 5.74 -13.25 -6.21
N VAL A 711 6.00 -12.35 -7.17
CA VAL A 711 7.35 -11.95 -7.60
C VAL A 711 7.75 -10.59 -7.05
N GLY A 712 8.91 -10.51 -6.39
CA GLY A 712 9.56 -9.25 -6.04
C GLY A 712 10.71 -9.41 -5.04
N VAL A 713 11.45 -8.33 -4.79
CA VAL A 713 12.58 -8.28 -3.84
C VAL A 713 12.50 -6.98 -3.03
N PRO A 714 12.70 -6.99 -1.69
CA PRO A 714 12.78 -5.78 -0.88
C PRO A 714 13.76 -4.74 -1.45
N GLN A 715 13.37 -3.45 -1.38
CA GLN A 715 13.90 -2.45 -2.30
C GLN A 715 15.38 -2.12 -2.08
N ILE A 716 15.87 -2.07 -0.83
CA ILE A 716 17.29 -1.81 -0.55
C ILE A 716 18.14 -2.98 -1.07
N THR A 717 17.74 -4.22 -0.81
CA THR A 717 18.41 -5.40 -1.35
C THR A 717 18.42 -5.41 -2.87
N ALA A 718 17.29 -5.10 -3.51
CA ALA A 718 17.20 -5.04 -4.97
C ALA A 718 18.16 -4.00 -5.57
N ILE A 719 18.23 -2.80 -4.98
CA ILE A 719 19.16 -1.74 -5.40
C ILE A 719 20.60 -2.21 -5.23
N PHE A 720 20.92 -2.76 -4.06
CA PHE A 720 22.28 -3.21 -3.74
C PHE A 720 22.75 -4.33 -4.68
N GLU A 721 21.95 -5.37 -4.90
CA GLU A 721 22.33 -6.46 -5.80
C GLU A 721 22.52 -6.02 -7.26
N ALA A 722 21.66 -5.11 -7.74
CA ALA A 722 21.76 -4.58 -9.09
C ALA A 722 22.96 -3.64 -9.24
N SER A 723 23.24 -2.81 -8.21
CA SER A 723 24.32 -1.84 -8.23
C SER A 723 25.69 -2.50 -8.25
N GLU A 724 25.90 -3.65 -7.59
CA GLU A 724 27.18 -4.37 -7.61
C GLU A 724 27.67 -4.63 -9.04
N VAL A 725 26.82 -5.15 -9.92
CA VAL A 725 27.22 -5.41 -11.33
C VAL A 725 27.20 -4.15 -12.17
N ALA A 726 26.29 -3.21 -11.89
CA ALA A 726 26.20 -1.98 -12.64
C ALA A 726 27.45 -1.08 -12.42
N LEU A 727 27.97 -1.04 -11.19
CA LEU A 727 29.20 -0.33 -10.82
C LEU A 727 30.42 -0.88 -11.58
N GLU A 728 30.57 -2.20 -11.65
CA GLU A 728 31.65 -2.85 -12.42
C GLU A 728 31.62 -2.45 -13.90
N ALA A 729 30.42 -2.27 -14.46
CA ALA A 729 30.21 -1.88 -15.85
C ALA A 729 30.21 -0.35 -16.08
N GLY A 730 30.30 0.47 -15.02
CA GLY A 730 30.17 1.92 -15.09
C GLY A 730 28.76 2.38 -15.54
N ILE A 731 27.73 1.59 -15.24
CA ILE A 731 26.34 1.84 -15.61
C ILE A 731 25.54 2.32 -14.39
N PRO A 732 24.82 3.45 -14.47
CA PRO A 732 23.97 3.94 -13.39
C PRO A 732 22.77 3.03 -13.07
N VAL A 733 22.35 3.03 -11.79
CA VAL A 733 21.12 2.39 -11.31
C VAL A 733 20.11 3.44 -10.86
N ILE A 734 18.83 3.23 -11.21
CA ILE A 734 17.72 4.09 -10.81
C ILE A 734 16.80 3.29 -9.89
N ALA A 735 16.66 3.73 -8.64
CA ALA A 735 15.74 3.13 -7.68
C ALA A 735 14.30 3.61 -7.96
N ASP A 736 13.41 2.69 -8.33
CA ASP A 736 12.03 2.99 -8.72
C ASP A 736 11.02 2.39 -7.73
N GLY A 737 10.31 3.28 -7.01
CA GLY A 737 9.30 2.92 -6.03
C GLY A 737 9.80 2.78 -4.58
N GLY A 738 8.86 2.83 -3.63
CA GLY A 738 9.11 2.65 -2.19
C GLY A 738 9.57 3.90 -1.41
N ILE A 739 9.82 5.03 -2.09
CA ILE A 739 10.18 6.30 -1.46
C ILE A 739 8.95 6.97 -0.86
N LYS A 740 8.94 7.17 0.47
CA LYS A 740 7.83 7.80 1.22
C LYS A 740 8.22 9.14 1.81
N GLN A 741 9.51 9.32 2.15
CA GLN A 741 10.04 10.49 2.84
C GLN A 741 11.44 10.84 2.35
N THR A 742 11.90 12.05 2.71
CA THR A 742 13.19 12.57 2.25
C THR A 742 14.38 11.71 2.67
N GLY A 743 14.30 11.03 3.83
CA GLY A 743 15.33 10.12 4.34
C GLY A 743 15.48 8.80 3.58
N ASP A 744 14.51 8.40 2.75
CA ASP A 744 14.61 7.16 1.96
C ASP A 744 15.55 7.34 0.76
N VAL A 745 15.65 8.58 0.25
CA VAL A 745 16.53 8.93 -0.89
C VAL A 745 18.01 8.71 -0.59
N PRO A 746 18.61 9.29 0.47
CA PRO A 746 20.01 9.05 0.77
C PRO A 746 20.29 7.58 1.06
N LYS A 747 19.33 6.81 1.61
CA LYS A 747 19.45 5.36 1.77
C LYS A 747 19.48 4.63 0.41
N ALA A 748 18.61 4.99 -0.52
CA ALA A 748 18.65 4.44 -1.89
C ALA A 748 19.98 4.74 -2.59
N ILE A 749 20.45 5.99 -2.50
CA ILE A 749 21.73 6.40 -3.08
C ILE A 749 22.88 5.65 -2.41
N ALA A 750 22.95 5.60 -1.08
CA ALA A 750 23.98 4.86 -0.35
C ALA A 750 23.96 3.35 -0.63
N ALA A 751 22.81 2.77 -0.99
CA ALA A 751 22.71 1.37 -1.44
C ALA A 751 23.22 1.15 -2.87
N GLY A 752 23.64 2.20 -3.57
CA GLY A 752 24.27 2.15 -4.89
C GLY A 752 23.45 2.75 -6.03
N ALA A 753 22.28 3.35 -5.77
CA ALA A 753 21.54 4.06 -6.80
C ALA A 753 22.25 5.38 -7.20
N SER A 754 22.18 5.72 -8.49
CA SER A 754 22.59 7.03 -9.01
C SER A 754 21.46 8.05 -8.95
N ALA A 755 20.21 7.62 -9.09
CA ALA A 755 19.03 8.46 -8.99
C ALA A 755 17.83 7.69 -8.41
N VAL A 756 16.81 8.42 -7.97
CA VAL A 756 15.54 7.84 -7.51
C VAL A 756 14.38 8.31 -8.39
N MET A 757 13.51 7.38 -8.76
CA MET A 757 12.28 7.64 -9.49
C MET A 757 11.10 7.72 -8.52
N MET A 758 10.35 8.83 -8.56
CA MET A 758 9.25 9.12 -7.64
C MET A 758 7.90 9.18 -8.38
N GLY A 759 6.91 8.45 -7.85
CA GLY A 759 5.52 8.46 -8.32
C GLY A 759 4.62 9.23 -7.36
N SER A 760 4.18 8.57 -6.28
CA SER A 760 3.24 9.11 -5.29
C SER A 760 3.63 10.49 -4.74
N MET A 761 4.92 10.71 -4.46
CA MET A 761 5.39 11.99 -3.92
C MET A 761 5.18 13.18 -4.86
N LEU A 762 5.09 12.92 -6.17
CA LEU A 762 4.89 13.91 -7.21
C LEU A 762 3.45 13.94 -7.76
N ALA A 763 2.70 12.85 -7.66
CA ALA A 763 1.31 12.76 -8.12
C ALA A 763 0.37 13.81 -7.48
N GLY A 764 0.67 14.24 -6.26
CA GLY A 764 -0.10 15.25 -5.53
C GLY A 764 0.18 16.70 -5.92
N THR A 765 1.09 16.97 -6.85
CA THR A 765 1.51 18.36 -7.16
C THR A 765 0.65 19.00 -8.26
N ASP A 766 0.74 20.33 -8.36
CA ASP A 766 0.04 21.12 -9.38
C ASP A 766 0.35 20.64 -10.81
N GLU A 767 1.60 20.28 -11.08
CA GLU A 767 2.09 19.94 -12.42
C GLU A 767 1.82 18.50 -12.84
N ALA A 768 1.45 17.63 -11.89
CA ALA A 768 1.05 16.27 -12.22
C ALA A 768 -0.25 16.30 -13.06
N PRO A 769 -0.46 15.36 -13.99
CA PRO A 769 -1.75 15.14 -14.61
C PRO A 769 -2.74 14.56 -13.57
N GLY A 770 -4.04 14.75 -13.81
CA GLY A 770 -5.10 14.27 -12.91
C GLY A 770 -5.89 15.39 -12.23
N GLU A 771 -7.16 15.09 -11.93
CA GLU A 771 -8.09 16.06 -11.40
C GLU A 771 -7.85 16.32 -9.91
N VAL A 772 -8.01 17.58 -9.50
CA VAL A 772 -8.04 17.93 -8.08
C VAL A 772 -9.39 17.51 -7.51
N VAL A 773 -9.35 16.54 -6.60
CA VAL A 773 -10.53 16.03 -5.90
C VAL A 773 -10.63 16.74 -4.55
N LEU A 774 -11.75 17.41 -4.30
CA LEU A 774 -12.03 17.97 -2.98
C LEU A 774 -12.71 16.90 -2.10
N ARG A 775 -12.11 16.59 -0.95
CA ARG A 775 -12.68 15.63 0.01
C ARG A 775 -12.47 16.16 1.43
N ASP A 776 -13.55 16.27 2.19
CA ASP A 776 -13.53 16.77 3.58
C ASP A 776 -12.83 18.14 3.74
N GLY A 777 -13.03 19.04 2.78
CA GLY A 777 -12.42 20.38 2.77
C GLY A 777 -10.92 20.41 2.46
N ARG A 778 -10.30 19.24 2.22
CA ARG A 778 -8.90 19.11 1.79
C ARG A 778 -8.83 18.80 0.30
N ARG A 779 -7.75 19.27 -0.32
CA ARG A 779 -7.45 18.99 -1.73
C ARG A 779 -6.67 17.69 -1.85
N TYR A 780 -7.06 16.85 -2.80
CA TYR A 780 -6.40 15.62 -3.22
C TYR A 780 -6.23 15.62 -4.74
N LYS A 781 -5.47 14.68 -5.29
CA LYS A 781 -5.40 14.40 -6.73
C LYS A 781 -5.63 12.92 -7.01
N SER A 782 -6.21 12.60 -8.17
CA SER A 782 -6.33 11.21 -8.63
C SER A 782 -4.95 10.59 -8.89
N TYR A 783 -4.79 9.31 -8.54
CA TYR A 783 -3.55 8.56 -8.71
C TYR A 783 -3.85 7.09 -9.02
N ARG A 784 -3.22 6.52 -10.04
CA ARG A 784 -3.38 5.10 -10.40
C ARG A 784 -2.07 4.44 -10.78
N GLY A 785 -1.91 3.18 -10.39
CA GLY A 785 -0.78 2.37 -10.82
C GLY A 785 -0.93 1.93 -12.28
N MET A 786 0.18 1.79 -13.00
CA MET A 786 0.14 1.39 -14.41
C MET A 786 -0.45 0.01 -14.66
N GLY A 787 -0.53 -0.84 -13.62
CA GLY A 787 -1.17 -2.16 -13.68
C GLY A 787 -2.64 -2.15 -13.30
N SER A 788 -3.25 -0.98 -13.07
CA SER A 788 -4.70 -0.89 -12.87
C SER A 788 -5.46 -1.17 -14.17
N LEU A 789 -6.70 -1.63 -14.03
CA LEU A 789 -7.59 -1.83 -15.18
C LEU A 789 -7.70 -0.57 -16.04
N GLY A 790 -7.93 0.59 -15.43
CA GLY A 790 -8.08 1.84 -16.17
C GLY A 790 -6.81 2.30 -16.87
N ALA A 791 -5.62 1.99 -16.36
CA ALA A 791 -4.36 2.26 -17.05
C ALA A 791 -4.13 1.24 -18.19
N MET A 792 -4.44 -0.04 -17.97
CA MET A 792 -4.25 -1.12 -18.95
C MET A 792 -5.18 -0.97 -20.16
N ASP A 793 -6.43 -0.58 -19.92
CA ASP A 793 -7.41 -0.22 -20.94
C ASP A 793 -6.92 0.97 -21.80
N GLN A 794 -6.09 1.86 -21.23
CA GLN A 794 -5.54 3.04 -21.89
C GLN A 794 -4.14 2.83 -22.48
N GLY A 795 -3.67 1.57 -22.54
CA GLY A 795 -2.47 1.22 -23.32
C GLY A 795 -1.27 0.76 -22.50
N SER A 796 -1.39 0.51 -21.19
CA SER A 796 -0.30 -0.06 -20.39
C SER A 796 -0.27 -1.59 -20.35
N SER A 797 -1.21 -2.27 -21.02
CA SER A 797 -1.33 -3.74 -20.98
C SER A 797 -0.09 -4.50 -21.48
N ASP A 798 0.68 -3.93 -22.42
CA ASP A 798 1.94 -4.53 -22.90
C ASP A 798 3.02 -4.58 -21.82
N ARG A 799 3.01 -3.62 -20.87
CA ARG A 799 3.93 -3.60 -19.72
C ARG A 799 3.82 -4.86 -18.86
N TYR A 800 2.62 -5.45 -18.81
CA TYR A 800 2.26 -6.63 -18.03
C TYR A 800 2.05 -7.87 -18.90
N PHE A 801 2.52 -7.86 -20.16
CA PHE A 801 2.45 -8.98 -21.09
C PHE A 801 1.02 -9.44 -21.44
N GLN A 802 0.05 -8.51 -21.40
CA GLN A 802 -1.37 -8.82 -21.60
C GLN A 802 -1.98 -8.20 -22.86
N THR A 803 -1.16 -7.72 -23.80
CA THR A 803 -1.61 -7.21 -25.10
C THR A 803 -2.47 -8.23 -25.84
N GLY A 804 -3.66 -7.82 -26.30
CA GLY A 804 -4.59 -8.68 -27.05
C GLY A 804 -5.50 -9.55 -26.18
N SER A 805 -5.40 -9.47 -24.84
CA SER A 805 -6.29 -10.20 -23.93
C SER A 805 -7.68 -9.55 -23.85
N ARG A 806 -8.75 -10.36 -23.85
CA ARG A 806 -10.13 -9.88 -23.68
C ARG A 806 -10.50 -9.54 -22.23
N LYS A 807 -9.71 -10.02 -21.27
CA LYS A 807 -9.85 -9.77 -19.83
C LYS A 807 -8.45 -9.58 -19.25
N PHE A 808 -8.25 -8.50 -18.50
CA PHE A 808 -6.97 -8.21 -17.85
C PHE A 808 -6.90 -8.80 -16.44
N VAL A 809 -5.69 -9.18 -16.03
CA VAL A 809 -5.28 -9.52 -14.67
C VAL A 809 -4.48 -8.33 -14.15
N PRO A 810 -5.10 -7.40 -13.40
CA PRO A 810 -4.44 -6.16 -13.00
C PRO A 810 -3.39 -6.38 -11.92
N GLU A 811 -2.24 -5.73 -12.06
CA GLU A 811 -1.11 -5.71 -11.10
C GLU A 811 -0.98 -4.36 -10.35
N GLY A 812 -2.02 -3.53 -10.40
CA GLY A 812 -2.12 -2.28 -9.64
C GLY A 812 -3.56 -1.83 -9.42
N ILE A 813 -3.75 -0.78 -8.62
CA ILE A 813 -5.08 -0.20 -8.33
C ILE A 813 -5.12 1.31 -8.57
N GLU A 814 -6.31 1.90 -8.39
CA GLU A 814 -6.58 3.34 -8.49
C GLU A 814 -6.97 3.95 -7.13
N GLY A 815 -6.67 5.22 -6.92
CA GLY A 815 -6.92 5.94 -5.67
C GLY A 815 -6.74 7.45 -5.79
N ILE A 816 -6.62 8.10 -4.63
CA ILE A 816 -6.34 9.54 -4.51
C ILE A 816 -5.15 9.77 -3.58
N ILE A 817 -4.44 10.87 -3.77
CA ILE A 817 -3.29 11.28 -2.94
C ILE A 817 -3.45 12.72 -2.46
N ALA A 818 -2.93 13.04 -1.27
CA ALA A 818 -2.99 14.39 -0.73
C ALA A 818 -2.33 15.41 -1.68
N TYR A 819 -2.95 16.58 -1.81
CA TYR A 819 -2.37 17.69 -2.57
C TYR A 819 -1.14 18.25 -1.88
N ARG A 820 -0.05 18.47 -2.63
CA ARG A 820 1.28 18.82 -2.10
C ARG A 820 1.84 20.16 -2.58
N GLY A 821 1.03 20.98 -3.25
CA GLY A 821 1.50 22.25 -3.82
C GLY A 821 2.30 22.02 -5.09
N THR A 822 3.38 22.78 -5.29
CA THR A 822 4.20 22.69 -6.51
C THR A 822 5.27 21.61 -6.42
N ALA A 823 5.63 21.00 -7.55
CA ALA A 823 6.72 20.02 -7.60
C ALA A 823 8.05 20.64 -7.15
N GLY A 824 8.29 21.93 -7.42
CA GLY A 824 9.49 22.64 -6.98
C GLY A 824 9.65 22.69 -5.46
N GLU A 825 8.56 22.95 -4.72
CA GLU A 825 8.58 22.94 -3.26
C GLU A 825 8.86 21.55 -2.69
N VAL A 826 8.26 20.51 -3.28
CA VAL A 826 8.52 19.11 -2.90
C VAL A 826 9.99 18.77 -3.14
N LEU A 827 10.50 19.00 -4.35
CA LEU A 827 11.90 18.71 -4.70
C LEU A 827 12.90 19.48 -3.83
N TYR A 828 12.60 20.74 -3.48
CA TYR A 828 13.42 21.52 -2.57
C TYR A 828 13.63 20.82 -1.23
N GLN A 829 12.57 20.27 -0.63
CA GLN A 829 12.65 19.52 0.63
C GLN A 829 13.45 18.23 0.48
N PHE A 830 13.26 17.50 -0.62
CA PHE A 830 14.00 16.26 -0.89
C PHE A 830 15.50 16.51 -1.11
N VAL A 831 15.88 17.56 -1.86
CA VAL A 831 17.28 17.98 -1.99
C VAL A 831 17.85 18.37 -0.62
N GLY A 832 17.09 19.11 0.19
CA GLY A 832 17.50 19.52 1.54
C GLY A 832 17.78 18.32 2.45
N GLY A 833 16.89 17.33 2.47
CA GLY A 833 17.06 16.09 3.25
C GLY A 833 18.27 15.26 2.80
N LEU A 834 18.50 15.16 1.49
CA LEU A 834 19.67 14.51 0.91
C LEU A 834 20.97 15.20 1.33
N ARG A 835 21.05 16.53 1.14
CA ARG A 835 22.22 17.34 1.53
C ARG A 835 22.53 17.24 3.02
N SER A 836 21.50 17.27 3.87
CA SER A 836 21.65 17.08 5.31
C SER A 836 22.27 15.72 5.63
N SER A 837 21.75 14.65 5.02
CA SER A 837 22.25 13.29 5.22
C SER A 837 23.68 13.11 4.73
N MET A 838 24.04 13.73 3.60
CA MET A 838 25.41 13.77 3.09
C MET A 838 26.37 14.47 4.06
N GLY A 839 25.94 15.58 4.66
CA GLY A 839 26.68 16.26 5.72
C GLY A 839 26.94 15.36 6.93
N TYR A 840 25.94 14.59 7.38
CA TYR A 840 26.11 13.60 8.45
C TYR A 840 27.03 12.43 8.06
N CYS A 841 27.04 12.04 6.79
CA CYS A 841 27.88 10.95 6.29
C CYS A 841 29.29 11.41 5.88
N GLY A 842 29.59 12.70 5.94
CA GLY A 842 30.88 13.25 5.48
C GLY A 842 31.10 13.14 3.98
N ALA A 843 30.03 13.11 3.18
CA ALA A 843 30.10 12.92 1.74
C ALA A 843 30.01 14.26 0.99
N PRO A 844 31.08 14.73 0.30
CA PRO A 844 31.03 15.94 -0.53
C PRO A 844 30.17 15.78 -1.79
N ASP A 845 29.99 14.55 -2.28
CA ASP A 845 29.24 14.23 -3.49
C ASP A 845 28.53 12.87 -3.37
N LEU A 846 27.64 12.57 -4.32
CA LEU A 846 26.85 11.33 -4.29
C LEU A 846 27.70 10.08 -4.54
N GLN A 847 28.85 10.21 -5.21
CA GLN A 847 29.76 9.09 -5.42
C GLN A 847 30.40 8.68 -4.10
N THR A 848 30.90 9.65 -3.33
CA THR A 848 31.44 9.42 -2.00
C THR A 848 30.37 8.84 -1.06
N LEU A 849 29.11 9.30 -1.18
CA LEU A 849 28.02 8.72 -0.39
C LEU A 849 27.80 7.24 -0.72
N ARG A 850 27.80 6.85 -2.01
CA ARG A 850 27.72 5.45 -2.44
C ARG A 850 28.87 4.60 -1.90
N ASP A 851 30.09 5.12 -2.01
CA ASP A 851 31.30 4.34 -1.76
C ASP A 851 31.63 4.19 -0.26
N THR A 852 31.19 5.15 0.56
CA THR A 852 31.65 5.26 1.96
C THR A 852 30.54 5.19 3.00
N ALA A 853 29.28 5.40 2.63
CA ALA A 853 28.18 5.32 3.59
C ALA A 853 28.08 3.90 4.17
N GLN A 854 27.73 3.83 5.45
CA GLN A 854 27.49 2.56 6.13
C GLN A 854 26.06 2.55 6.65
N PHE A 855 25.46 1.36 6.62
CA PHE A 855 24.16 1.13 7.21
C PHE A 855 24.31 0.45 8.56
N VAL A 856 23.37 0.75 9.45
CA VAL A 856 23.06 -0.09 10.60
C VAL A 856 21.67 -0.66 10.40
N ARG A 857 21.53 -1.99 10.55
CA ARG A 857 20.21 -2.63 10.58
C ARG A 857 19.53 -2.26 11.88
N ILE A 858 18.25 -1.92 11.77
CA ILE A 858 17.44 -1.52 12.90
C ILE A 858 16.26 -2.48 13.07
N THR A 859 15.77 -2.56 14.30
CA THR A 859 14.53 -3.28 14.60
C THR A 859 13.33 -2.35 14.42
N GLY A 860 12.11 -2.91 14.44
CA GLY A 860 10.90 -2.09 14.47
C GLY A 860 10.84 -1.09 15.64
N ALA A 861 11.44 -1.42 16.80
CA ALA A 861 11.50 -0.50 17.93
C ALA A 861 12.36 0.74 17.64
N SER A 862 13.51 0.53 17.00
CA SER A 862 14.40 1.62 16.57
C SER A 862 13.79 2.45 15.43
N LEU A 863 12.89 1.88 14.63
CA LEU A 863 12.13 2.66 13.64
C LEU A 863 11.16 3.65 14.33
N ILE A 864 10.48 3.23 15.40
CA ILE A 864 9.64 4.10 16.23
C ILE A 864 10.49 5.22 16.84
N GLU A 865 11.63 4.86 17.43
CA GLU A 865 12.59 5.82 17.98
C GLU A 865 13.03 6.87 16.94
N SER A 866 13.19 6.46 15.69
CA SER A 866 13.61 7.36 14.60
C SER A 866 12.57 8.40 14.21
N HIS A 867 11.27 8.17 14.47
CA HIS A 867 10.19 9.12 14.19
C HIS A 867 9.92 9.99 15.43
N PRO A 868 9.29 11.18 15.30
CA PRO A 868 8.88 11.98 16.47
C PRO A 868 7.99 11.14 17.40
N HIS A 869 8.44 10.99 18.65
CA HIS A 869 7.77 10.19 19.67
C HIS A 869 7.74 10.94 21.00
N GLY A 870 6.73 10.68 21.83
CA GLY A 870 6.58 11.31 23.15
C GLY A 870 6.10 12.77 23.12
N VAL A 871 5.60 13.27 21.99
CA VAL A 871 5.11 14.66 21.82
C VAL A 871 3.84 14.72 20.96
N THR A 872 2.99 15.72 21.21
CA THR A 872 1.85 16.04 20.33
C THR A 872 2.29 17.00 19.23
N ILE A 873 2.15 16.60 17.97
CA ILE A 873 2.49 17.44 16.81
C ILE A 873 1.45 18.56 16.68
N THR A 874 1.87 19.81 16.82
CA THR A 874 0.99 20.99 16.65
C THR A 874 1.02 21.54 15.23
N LYS A 875 2.09 21.26 14.48
CA LYS A 875 2.29 21.66 13.09
C LYS A 875 3.25 20.69 12.41
N GLU A 876 2.85 20.18 11.25
CA GLU A 876 3.71 19.34 10.43
C GLU A 876 4.65 20.18 9.55
N ALA A 877 5.79 19.58 9.20
CA ALA A 877 6.77 20.20 8.33
C ALA A 877 6.63 19.64 6.90
N PRO A 878 6.93 20.43 5.84
CA PRO A 878 6.79 19.97 4.46
C PRO A 878 7.61 18.70 4.11
N ASN A 879 8.72 18.47 4.81
CA ASN A 879 9.61 17.31 4.67
C ASN A 879 9.19 16.10 5.51
N TYR A 880 8.21 16.26 6.39
CA TYR A 880 7.72 15.23 7.29
C TYR A 880 6.21 15.44 7.54
N GLY A 881 5.40 14.71 6.77
CA GLY A 881 3.97 14.61 7.05
C GLY A 881 3.74 13.65 8.20
N GLY A 882 2.87 14.03 9.13
CA GLY A 882 2.37 13.12 10.16
C GLY A 882 1.68 11.93 9.47
N LYS A 883 1.88 10.75 10.06
CA LYS A 883 1.31 9.50 9.56
C LYS A 883 -0.21 9.49 9.60
#